data_AF-A0A9D2GL13-F1
#
_entry.id   AF-A0A9D2GL13-F1
#
_cell.length_a   1.000
_cell.length_b   1.000
_cell.length_c   1.000
_cell.angle_alpha   90.00
_cell.angle_beta   90.00
_cell.angle_gamma   90.00
#
_symmetry.space_group_name_H-M   'P 1'
#
loop_
_entity.id
_entity.type
_entity.pdbx_description
1 polymer ?
#
loop_
_entity_poly.entity_id
_entity_poly.type
_entity_poly.pdbx_seq_one_letter_code
_entity_poly.pdbx_strand_id
1 'polypeptide(L)'
;MLEKEIKKKLYRLLTGRFSFEKPYPLSKIALYLTQQGIMAHTYGYKKLKDMMGDMPEFIGMRDVLLEGHPHQEIRLHPWEEADGQPAGPDLPDGEGEDGFSRLPAGLQGQVYLPAKTLCKLNLALTGVETMPDAGVREMLAAAYRRAREQGTFFRRGESYVFDLDACTPDGTPVSASIKRSDLDGGFPWYLNYAGPNYHARQPAAFRNAGEIPAGGENRPVRAGFSQRWTPPSARRHTQPNLAPSPAPAPPPVPSPPPVPAQPEPSPVPPAGQELSEEEKREIYLDLTACLPLEEKLHMATVSQKLNETGHAKEQYGFKRMKNMLKALSEFVSMEDAVMNGVPQVVVTLHAVPRWAAESQASAVRREESGEAPPVRFTFLPPCLEGQVYLPEKTLAKLNLDLTGEETHPSEQVLEALRSAYRQARETGEFYSKNDAYTFEVDLTDREGNPIGATLKRSDFADGYKWFLSYAGVNRYAASRTPGKMLERFAFLGAWSSFLEELANKALPEPWDFSGSLKEPGEKSYTILKKYIQYTFYRLHLEDKICISQDGSFAAFNTGLVTPHYDDIYACFEESDTEEHATKWRFLEFCTADGRGVGKRLVDAFNPLPQPPSYFEKKEDLLFDLEKELHTDYDHILLDNLSRLPLDFLQEECWGLGEALELLDKIRAESDFVRCRKLYWELSDLVADTPRLFNRLRNRLDDAIQLARKQVRWNFKTAIPCYFPTRNVMSLMLPLALMEDGRADAALVVEQTRSGNYQGQTILTLRQAYIDGRLLCRPNSEWLDADTVSGADADDED
;
A
#
# COMPACT_ATOMS: atom_id res chain seq x y z
N MET A 1 -8.38 34.82 32.98
CA MET A 1 -9.61 34.18 33.43
C MET A 1 -10.59 34.16 32.27
N LEU A 2 -11.28 33.05 32.05
CA LEU A 2 -12.25 32.85 30.97
C LEU A 2 -13.51 33.70 31.20
N GLU A 3 -13.98 34.36 30.15
CA GLU A 3 -15.24 35.13 30.20
C GLU A 3 -16.45 34.21 30.41
N LYS A 4 -17.47 34.71 31.11
CA LYS A 4 -18.65 33.93 31.53
C LYS A 4 -19.39 33.27 30.34
N GLU A 5 -19.47 33.96 29.20
CA GLU A 5 -20.12 33.43 27.99
C GLU A 5 -19.33 32.26 27.36
N ILE A 6 -18.00 32.31 27.45
CA ILE A 6 -17.14 31.21 26.99
C ILE A 6 -17.31 30.00 27.91
N LYS A 7 -17.38 30.22 29.23
CA LYS A 7 -17.68 29.16 30.20
C LYS A 7 -19.03 28.49 29.93
N LYS A 8 -20.07 29.25 29.55
CA LYS A 8 -21.40 28.72 29.15
C LYS A 8 -21.35 27.87 27.90
N LYS A 9 -20.58 28.29 26.90
CA LYS A 9 -20.38 27.51 25.68
C LYS A 9 -19.66 26.19 25.98
N LEU A 10 -18.64 26.22 26.82
CA LEU A 10 -17.89 25.04 27.24
C LEU A 10 -18.72 24.09 28.11
N TYR A 11 -19.53 24.63 29.04
CA TYR A 11 -20.46 23.83 29.84
C TYR A 11 -21.42 23.04 28.95
N ARG A 12 -22.14 23.71 28.04
CA ARG A 12 -23.09 23.03 27.13
C ARG A 12 -22.42 21.98 26.25
N LEU A 13 -21.21 22.27 25.77
CA LEU A 13 -20.44 21.38 24.92
C LEU A 13 -19.98 20.13 25.69
N LEU A 14 -19.51 20.30 26.92
CA LEU A 14 -19.06 19.18 27.74
C LEU A 14 -20.23 18.34 28.28
N THR A 15 -21.32 18.96 28.73
CA THR A 15 -22.51 18.24 29.21
C THR A 15 -23.30 17.56 28.09
N GLY A 16 -23.11 17.97 26.83
CA GLY A 16 -23.66 17.29 25.65
C GLY A 16 -23.00 15.94 25.35
N ARG A 17 -21.79 15.70 25.88
CA ARG A 17 -20.97 14.50 25.61
C ARG A 17 -20.65 13.67 26.85
N PHE A 18 -20.54 14.30 28.02
CA PHE A 18 -20.11 13.70 29.28
C PHE A 18 -21.18 13.89 30.36
N SER A 19 -21.45 12.83 31.11
CA SER A 19 -22.47 12.81 32.16
C SER A 19 -21.94 13.39 33.47
N PHE A 20 -22.83 13.95 34.30
CA PHE A 20 -22.46 14.51 35.61
C PHE A 20 -21.96 13.44 36.59
N GLU A 21 -21.13 13.87 37.54
CA GLU A 21 -20.58 13.09 38.67
C GLU A 21 -19.72 11.85 38.32
N LYS A 22 -19.61 11.49 37.04
CA LYS A 22 -18.76 10.42 36.55
C LYS A 22 -17.31 10.91 36.38
N PRO A 23 -16.30 10.19 36.89
CA PRO A 23 -14.90 10.53 36.66
C PRO A 23 -14.47 10.21 35.23
N TYR A 24 -13.80 11.17 34.60
CA TYR A 24 -13.22 11.03 33.27
C TYR A 24 -11.73 11.42 33.31
N PRO A 25 -10.84 10.70 32.62
CA PRO A 25 -9.46 11.12 32.49
C PRO A 25 -9.37 12.48 31.77
N LEU A 26 -8.47 13.36 32.22
CA LEU A 26 -8.24 14.66 31.60
C LEU A 26 -7.95 14.53 30.09
N SER A 27 -7.21 13.50 29.68
CA SER A 27 -6.89 13.21 28.27
C SER A 27 -8.13 12.99 27.41
N LYS A 28 -9.19 12.37 27.96
CA LYS A 28 -10.43 12.10 27.24
C LYS A 28 -11.24 13.37 27.00
N ILE A 29 -11.30 14.26 27.98
CA ILE A 29 -11.95 15.57 27.81
C ILE A 29 -11.11 16.47 26.90
N ALA A 30 -9.78 16.40 27.02
CA ALA A 30 -8.85 17.14 26.17
C ALA A 30 -9.03 16.79 24.70
N LEU A 31 -9.03 15.49 24.38
CA LEU A 31 -9.22 15.01 23.01
C LEU A 31 -10.56 15.50 22.43
N TYR A 32 -11.63 15.45 23.21
CA TYR A 32 -12.94 15.93 22.76
C TYR A 32 -12.95 17.44 22.49
N LEU A 33 -12.38 18.26 23.38
CA LEU A 33 -12.28 19.70 23.17
C LEU A 33 -11.42 20.02 21.93
N THR A 34 -10.30 19.33 21.73
CA THR A 34 -9.45 19.49 20.55
C THR A 34 -10.18 19.11 19.25
N GLN A 35 -10.95 18.02 19.24
CA GLN A 35 -11.78 17.63 18.09
C GLN A 35 -12.87 18.65 17.76
N GLN A 36 -13.34 19.41 18.75
CA GLN A 36 -14.26 20.54 18.54
C GLN A 36 -13.53 21.85 18.21
N GLY A 37 -12.22 21.79 17.93
CA GLY A 37 -11.38 22.94 17.60
C GLY A 37 -11.08 23.87 18.79
N ILE A 38 -11.26 23.40 20.03
CA ILE A 38 -11.05 24.18 21.25
C ILE A 38 -9.67 23.83 21.82
N MET A 39 -8.73 24.76 21.71
CA MET A 39 -7.35 24.60 22.20
C MET A 39 -7.04 25.59 23.31
N ALA A 40 -6.27 25.18 24.33
CA ALA A 40 -5.99 25.98 25.51
C ALA A 40 -5.30 27.32 25.19
N HIS A 41 -4.37 27.32 24.23
CA HIS A 41 -3.61 28.51 23.84
C HIS A 41 -4.49 29.56 23.15
N THR A 42 -5.56 29.14 22.47
CA THR A 42 -6.54 30.04 21.83
C THR A 42 -7.27 30.92 22.85
N TYR A 43 -7.32 30.49 24.12
CA TYR A 43 -7.91 31.23 25.23
C TYR A 43 -6.86 31.78 26.21
N GLY A 44 -5.58 31.79 25.81
CA GLY A 44 -4.48 32.35 26.61
C GLY A 44 -3.91 31.42 27.69
N TYR A 45 -4.23 30.13 27.69
CA TYR A 45 -3.71 29.15 28.64
C TYR A 45 -2.61 28.28 28.01
N LYS A 46 -1.51 28.06 28.75
CA LYS A 46 -0.40 27.23 28.26
C LYS A 46 -0.74 25.75 28.22
N LYS A 47 -1.59 25.28 29.15
CA LYS A 47 -2.04 23.88 29.23
C LYS A 47 -3.53 23.82 29.48
N LEU A 48 -4.19 22.78 28.95
CA LEU A 48 -5.64 22.62 29.10
C LEU A 48 -6.07 22.43 30.56
N LYS A 49 -5.22 21.80 31.38
CA LYS A 49 -5.40 21.69 32.83
C LYS A 49 -5.66 23.06 33.48
N ASP A 50 -4.85 24.06 33.13
CA ASP A 50 -4.94 25.40 33.71
C ASP A 50 -6.23 26.10 33.26
N MET A 51 -6.64 25.86 32.01
CA MET A 51 -7.90 26.35 31.46
C MET A 51 -9.11 25.73 32.16
N MET A 52 -9.07 24.42 32.45
CA MET A 52 -10.14 23.71 33.15
C MET A 52 -10.21 24.08 34.63
N GLY A 53 -9.08 24.36 35.27
CA GLY A 53 -9.01 24.89 36.64
C GLY A 53 -9.65 26.25 36.82
N ASP A 54 -9.86 26.99 35.74
CA ASP A 54 -10.54 28.27 35.75
C ASP A 54 -12.07 28.16 35.55
N MET A 55 -12.62 26.94 35.55
CA MET A 55 -14.07 26.66 35.50
C MET A 55 -14.56 25.78 36.67
N PRO A 56 -14.22 26.13 37.94
CA PRO A 56 -14.60 25.33 39.10
C PRO A 56 -16.12 25.24 39.33
N GLU A 57 -16.89 26.10 38.68
CA GLU A 57 -18.35 26.17 38.83
C GLU A 57 -19.07 24.92 38.30
N PHE A 58 -18.42 24.16 37.40
CA PHE A 58 -18.96 22.91 36.87
C PHE A 58 -17.89 21.83 36.58
N ILE A 59 -16.61 22.08 36.88
CA ILE A 59 -15.52 21.12 36.70
C ILE A 59 -14.81 20.89 38.04
N GLY A 60 -14.92 19.67 38.55
CA GLY A 60 -14.13 19.18 39.67
C GLY A 60 -12.89 18.42 39.18
N MET A 61 -11.72 18.73 39.72
CA MET A 61 -10.46 18.04 39.42
C MET A 61 -9.94 17.28 40.62
N ARG A 62 -9.50 16.03 40.42
CA ARG A 62 -8.85 15.22 41.44
C ARG A 62 -7.64 14.48 40.87
N ASP A 63 -6.55 14.48 41.63
CA ASP A 63 -5.39 13.65 41.33
C ASP A 63 -5.60 12.24 41.86
N VAL A 64 -5.36 11.23 41.02
CA VAL A 64 -5.54 9.80 41.31
C VAL A 64 -4.29 9.04 40.85
N LEU A 65 -3.78 8.16 41.70
CA LEU A 65 -2.67 7.28 41.36
C LEU A 65 -3.21 5.98 40.77
N LEU A 66 -2.95 5.74 39.50
CA LEU A 66 -3.22 4.50 38.79
C LEU A 66 -1.88 3.85 38.45
N GLU A 67 -1.66 2.62 38.93
CA GLU A 67 -0.42 1.86 38.70
C GLU A 67 0.87 2.61 39.11
N GLY A 68 0.79 3.45 40.14
CA GLY A 68 1.92 4.24 40.65
C GLY A 68 2.19 5.56 39.90
N HIS A 69 1.44 5.87 38.85
CA HIS A 69 1.58 7.11 38.07
C HIS A 69 0.44 8.11 38.35
N PRO A 70 0.76 9.41 38.54
CA PRO A 70 -0.25 10.43 38.84
C PRO A 70 -1.09 10.75 37.60
N HIS A 71 -2.38 10.44 37.68
CA HIS A 71 -3.38 10.75 36.66
C HIS A 71 -4.36 11.79 37.20
N GLN A 72 -4.96 12.55 36.28
CA GLN A 72 -5.97 13.56 36.63
C GLN A 72 -7.34 13.12 36.16
N GLU A 73 -8.28 13.06 37.10
CA GLU A 73 -9.69 12.83 36.83
C GLU A 73 -10.47 14.13 36.92
N ILE A 74 -11.35 14.30 35.95
CA ILE A 74 -12.30 15.40 35.83
C ILE A 74 -13.71 14.87 36.11
N ARG A 75 -14.48 15.60 36.91
CA ARG A 75 -15.91 15.38 37.09
C ARG A 75 -16.67 16.63 36.70
N LEU A 76 -17.78 16.45 36.03
CA LEU A 76 -18.69 17.55 35.71
C LEU A 76 -19.79 17.64 36.76
N HIS A 77 -20.05 18.85 37.22
CA HIS A 77 -21.12 19.16 38.16
C HIS A 77 -22.18 20.02 37.46
N PRO A 78 -23.46 19.93 37.86
CA PRO A 78 -24.48 20.85 37.37
C PRO A 78 -24.12 22.29 37.71
N TRP A 79 -24.10 23.15 36.69
CA TRP A 79 -23.88 24.58 36.89
C TRP A 79 -25.22 25.26 37.19
N GLU A 80 -25.57 25.39 38.47
CA GLU A 80 -26.77 26.12 38.89
C GLU A 80 -26.52 27.63 38.78
N GLU A 81 -27.07 28.28 37.76
CA GLU A 81 -27.33 29.72 37.87
C GLU A 81 -28.54 29.91 38.79
N ALA A 82 -28.39 30.81 39.77
CA ALA A 82 -29.53 31.37 40.50
C ALA A 82 -30.35 32.22 39.51
N ASP A 83 -31.17 31.55 38.69
CA ASP A 83 -32.42 31.98 38.05
C ASP A 83 -32.90 30.81 37.16
N GLY A 84 -34.04 30.22 37.54
CA GLY A 84 -34.31 28.79 37.36
C GLY A 84 -34.90 28.31 36.03
N GLN A 85 -34.57 27.05 35.69
CA GLN A 85 -35.49 25.96 35.26
C GLN A 85 -34.68 24.68 34.96
N PRO A 86 -35.03 23.50 35.50
CA PRO A 86 -34.32 22.26 35.21
C PRO A 86 -34.96 21.52 34.04
N ALA A 87 -34.13 20.97 33.14
CA ALA A 87 -34.56 19.97 32.16
C ALA A 87 -33.63 18.76 32.27
N GLY A 88 -34.02 17.79 33.10
CA GLY A 88 -33.45 16.45 33.09
C GLY A 88 -34.11 15.58 32.01
N PRO A 89 -33.45 14.54 31.48
CA PRO A 89 -34.09 13.58 30.59
C PRO A 89 -34.76 12.45 31.39
N ASP A 90 -36.04 12.21 31.10
CA ASP A 90 -36.80 11.03 31.53
C ASP A 90 -36.31 9.76 30.82
N LEU A 91 -36.17 8.67 31.58
CA LEU A 91 -36.01 7.29 31.09
C LEU A 91 -37.38 6.72 30.64
N PRO A 92 -37.40 5.77 29.69
CA PRO A 92 -38.28 4.62 29.91
C PRO A 92 -37.72 3.26 29.46
N ASP A 93 -38.03 2.25 30.28
CA ASP A 93 -38.07 0.82 29.96
C ASP A 93 -39.20 0.49 28.94
N GLY A 94 -39.02 -0.58 28.15
CA GLY A 94 -40.12 -1.24 27.42
C GLY A 94 -39.72 -1.98 26.15
N GLU A 95 -39.55 -3.30 26.25
CA GLU A 95 -39.57 -4.24 25.11
C GLU A 95 -41.01 -4.42 24.61
N GLY A 96 -41.21 -4.45 23.27
CA GLY A 96 -42.52 -4.62 22.63
C GLY A 96 -42.56 -4.16 21.16
N GLU A 97 -43.33 -4.92 20.37
CA GLU A 97 -43.30 -5.16 18.92
C GLU A 97 -43.62 -3.98 17.96
N ASP A 98 -43.31 -4.21 16.67
CA ASP A 98 -43.36 -3.36 15.46
C ASP A 98 -42.15 -2.44 15.19
N GLY A 99 -41.30 -2.85 14.26
CA GLY A 99 -40.08 -2.12 13.88
C GLY A 99 -40.31 -0.81 13.13
N PHE A 100 -41.53 -0.52 12.66
CA PHE A 100 -41.85 0.68 11.87
C PHE A 100 -42.43 1.83 12.69
N SER A 101 -43.03 1.55 13.85
CA SER A 101 -43.58 2.56 14.77
C SER A 101 -42.48 3.43 15.42
N ARG A 102 -41.22 2.98 15.34
CA ARG A 102 -40.03 3.66 15.87
C ARG A 102 -39.36 4.62 14.87
N LEU A 103 -39.87 4.76 13.65
CA LEU A 103 -39.29 5.65 12.62
C LEU A 103 -39.61 7.14 12.88
N PRO A 104 -38.64 8.06 12.63
CA PRO A 104 -38.79 9.47 12.93
C PRO A 104 -39.93 10.13 12.14
N ALA A 105 -40.49 11.23 12.68
CA ALA A 105 -41.66 11.89 12.07
C ALA A 105 -41.35 12.55 10.72
N GLY A 106 -40.09 12.90 10.51
CA GLY A 106 -39.54 13.46 9.29
C GLY A 106 -38.02 13.46 9.37
N LEU A 107 -37.35 13.80 8.27
CA LEU A 107 -35.88 13.82 8.22
C LEU A 107 -35.30 14.99 9.03
N GLN A 108 -35.99 16.13 9.07
CA GLN A 108 -35.50 17.34 9.71
C GLN A 108 -35.48 17.21 11.24
N GLY A 109 -34.32 17.46 11.85
CA GLY A 109 -34.17 17.48 13.31
C GLY A 109 -34.05 16.11 13.99
N GLN A 110 -34.34 15.01 13.29
CA GLN A 110 -34.27 13.64 13.85
C GLN A 110 -33.37 12.69 13.06
N VAL A 111 -33.08 13.01 11.79
CA VAL A 111 -32.17 12.26 10.94
C VAL A 111 -30.98 13.14 10.58
N TYR A 112 -29.77 12.70 10.94
CA TYR A 112 -28.56 13.32 10.43
C TYR A 112 -28.42 13.04 8.94
N LEU A 113 -28.24 14.09 8.13
CA LEU A 113 -28.09 14.00 6.69
C LEU A 113 -26.64 14.35 6.32
N PRO A 114 -25.74 13.35 6.16
CA PRO A 114 -24.35 13.63 5.86
C PRO A 114 -24.20 14.35 4.51
N ALA A 115 -23.38 15.41 4.47
CA ALA A 115 -23.10 16.17 3.25
C ALA A 115 -22.62 15.25 2.11
N LYS A 116 -21.75 14.27 2.42
CA LYS A 116 -21.25 13.28 1.46
C LYS A 116 -22.37 12.44 0.83
N THR A 117 -23.35 11.99 1.63
CA THR A 117 -24.49 11.21 1.12
C THR A 117 -25.43 12.07 0.28
N LEU A 118 -25.62 13.34 0.66
CA LEU A 118 -26.40 14.30 -0.11
C LEU A 118 -25.74 14.68 -1.45
N CYS A 119 -24.42 14.84 -1.49
CA CYS A 119 -23.67 15.07 -2.74
C CYS A 119 -23.77 13.87 -3.69
N LYS A 120 -23.72 12.63 -3.16
CA LYS A 120 -23.93 11.41 -3.96
C LYS A 120 -25.33 11.31 -4.55
N LEU A 121 -26.36 11.71 -3.79
CA LEU A 121 -27.73 11.81 -4.31
C LEU A 121 -27.81 12.84 -5.44
N ASN A 122 -27.15 14.00 -5.28
CA ASN A 122 -27.13 15.03 -6.31
C ASN A 122 -26.39 14.56 -7.58
N LEU A 123 -25.27 13.86 -7.41
CA LEU A 123 -24.52 13.22 -8.50
C LEU A 123 -25.40 12.23 -9.27
N ALA A 124 -26.17 11.39 -8.56
CA ALA A 124 -27.06 10.41 -9.19
C ALA A 124 -28.18 11.06 -10.02
N LEU A 125 -28.70 12.21 -9.57
CA LEU A 125 -29.83 12.89 -10.22
C LEU A 125 -29.41 13.87 -11.32
N THR A 126 -28.26 14.52 -11.16
CA THR A 126 -27.84 15.66 -11.99
C THR A 126 -26.53 15.43 -12.74
N GLY A 127 -25.79 14.37 -12.41
CA GLY A 127 -24.46 14.10 -12.97
C GLY A 127 -23.32 14.93 -12.34
N VAL A 128 -23.61 15.73 -11.30
CA VAL A 128 -22.64 16.63 -10.65
C VAL A 128 -22.58 16.37 -9.14
N GLU A 129 -21.39 16.10 -8.61
CA GLU A 129 -21.17 15.81 -7.18
C GLU A 129 -21.01 17.09 -6.33
N THR A 130 -22.09 17.84 -6.19
CA THR A 130 -22.18 19.05 -5.35
C THR A 130 -23.33 18.95 -4.36
N MET A 131 -23.37 19.85 -3.36
CA MET A 131 -24.49 19.87 -2.41
C MET A 131 -25.83 20.10 -3.14
N PRO A 132 -26.85 19.27 -2.89
CA PRO A 132 -28.13 19.38 -3.55
C PRO A 132 -28.82 20.69 -3.18
N ASP A 133 -29.54 21.25 -4.16
CA ASP A 133 -30.38 22.42 -3.99
C ASP A 133 -31.59 22.12 -3.08
N ALA A 134 -32.39 23.16 -2.79
CA ALA A 134 -33.57 23.03 -1.95
C ALA A 134 -34.62 22.07 -2.55
N GLY A 135 -34.68 21.94 -3.88
CA GLY A 135 -35.63 21.06 -4.56
C GLY A 135 -35.33 19.58 -4.33
N VAL A 136 -34.07 19.18 -4.48
CA VAL A 136 -33.63 17.79 -4.26
C VAL A 136 -33.75 17.39 -2.78
N ARG A 137 -33.50 18.32 -1.85
CA ARG A 137 -33.69 18.08 -0.41
C ARG A 137 -35.17 17.93 -0.03
N GLU A 138 -36.04 18.76 -0.61
CA GLU A 138 -37.48 18.66 -0.38
C GLU A 138 -38.05 17.37 -1.00
N MET A 139 -37.55 16.95 -2.17
CA MET A 139 -37.91 15.67 -2.78
C MET A 139 -37.57 14.49 -1.85
N LEU A 140 -36.36 14.46 -1.28
CA LEU A 140 -35.95 13.44 -0.32
C LEU A 140 -36.85 13.43 0.93
N ALA A 141 -37.19 14.61 1.47
CA ALA A 141 -38.07 14.74 2.62
C ALA A 141 -39.53 14.33 2.31
N ALA A 142 -40.03 14.68 1.13
CA ALA A 142 -41.37 14.33 0.67
C ALA A 142 -41.51 12.82 0.41
N ALA A 143 -40.50 12.20 -0.22
CA ALA A 143 -40.44 10.76 -0.43
C ALA A 143 -40.48 10.00 0.91
N TYR A 144 -39.72 10.47 1.91
CA TYR A 144 -39.72 9.91 3.26
C TYR A 144 -41.09 10.01 3.94
N ARG A 145 -41.73 11.20 3.91
CA ARG A 145 -43.06 11.42 4.49
C ARG A 145 -44.10 10.49 3.85
N ARG A 146 -44.08 10.38 2.52
CA ARG A 146 -44.99 9.51 1.79
C ARG A 146 -44.78 8.03 2.13
N ALA A 147 -43.53 7.58 2.20
CA ALA A 147 -43.22 6.20 2.55
C ALA A 147 -43.70 5.85 3.98
N ARG A 148 -43.71 6.84 4.88
CA ARG A 148 -44.21 6.69 6.25
C ARG A 148 -45.72 6.65 6.33
N GLU A 149 -46.40 7.52 5.60
CA GLU A 149 -47.86 7.55 5.52
C GLU A 149 -48.43 6.30 4.85
N GLN A 150 -47.75 5.79 3.82
CA GLN A 150 -48.19 4.62 3.05
C GLN A 150 -47.63 3.29 3.58
N GLY A 151 -46.72 3.34 4.55
CA GLY A 151 -46.06 2.14 5.10
C GLY A 151 -45.22 1.37 4.08
N THR A 152 -44.63 2.05 3.09
CA THR A 152 -43.91 1.40 1.97
C THR A 152 -42.41 1.21 2.23
N PHE A 153 -41.93 1.45 3.45
CA PHE A 153 -40.56 1.11 3.82
C PHE A 153 -40.32 -0.40 3.76
N PHE A 154 -39.17 -0.81 3.24
CA PHE A 154 -38.70 -2.19 3.35
C PHE A 154 -37.40 -2.27 4.15
N ARG A 155 -37.24 -3.36 4.90
CA ARG A 155 -36.08 -3.56 5.77
C ARG A 155 -34.99 -4.32 5.02
N ARG A 156 -33.78 -3.75 4.96
CA ARG A 156 -32.57 -4.40 4.43
C ARG A 156 -31.49 -4.38 5.51
N GLY A 157 -31.33 -5.51 6.21
CA GLY A 157 -30.51 -5.57 7.42
C GLY A 157 -31.09 -4.67 8.51
N GLU A 158 -30.28 -3.72 9.00
CA GLU A 158 -30.68 -2.70 9.99
C GLU A 158 -31.15 -1.38 9.36
N SER A 159 -31.17 -1.29 8.03
CA SER A 159 -31.58 -0.08 7.31
C SER A 159 -33.04 -0.16 6.87
N TYR A 160 -33.72 0.98 6.89
CA TYR A 160 -35.07 1.18 6.38
C TYR A 160 -35.00 1.94 5.07
N VAL A 161 -35.38 1.29 3.98
CA VAL A 161 -35.25 1.80 2.62
C VAL A 161 -36.59 2.29 2.11
N PHE A 162 -36.58 3.41 1.40
CA PHE A 162 -37.72 4.02 0.73
C PHE A 162 -37.32 4.53 -0.65
N ASP A 163 -38.23 4.45 -1.61
CA ASP A 163 -37.98 4.90 -2.98
C ASP A 163 -38.23 6.42 -3.11
N LEU A 164 -37.44 7.06 -3.97
CA LEU A 164 -37.64 8.45 -4.36
C LEU A 164 -38.43 8.49 -5.67
N ASP A 165 -39.26 9.52 -5.85
CA ASP A 165 -39.96 9.78 -7.13
C ASP A 165 -39.01 10.38 -8.18
N ALA A 166 -37.85 9.78 -8.36
CA ALA A 166 -36.86 10.23 -9.31
C ALA A 166 -36.08 9.06 -9.91
N CYS A 167 -35.67 9.25 -11.15
CA CYS A 167 -34.74 8.36 -11.83
C CYS A 167 -33.46 9.14 -12.15
N THR A 168 -32.36 8.42 -12.23
CA THR A 168 -31.12 8.90 -12.83
C THR A 168 -31.33 9.22 -14.33
N PRO A 169 -30.41 9.94 -14.99
CA PRO A 169 -30.51 10.26 -16.42
C PRO A 169 -30.65 9.03 -17.35
N ASP A 170 -30.14 7.87 -16.94
CA ASP A 170 -30.27 6.58 -17.63
C ASP A 170 -31.59 5.83 -17.32
N GLY A 171 -32.50 6.46 -16.58
CA GLY A 171 -33.82 5.91 -16.25
C GLY A 171 -33.85 4.93 -15.06
N THR A 172 -32.76 4.84 -14.29
CA THR A 172 -32.67 3.95 -13.12
C THR A 172 -33.38 4.60 -11.92
N PRO A 173 -34.33 3.92 -11.24
CA PRO A 173 -35.00 4.47 -10.06
C PRO A 173 -34.02 4.76 -8.93
N VAL A 174 -34.26 5.80 -8.14
CA VAL A 174 -33.42 6.19 -7.00
C VAL A 174 -34.11 5.80 -5.69
N SER A 175 -33.35 5.30 -4.72
CA SER A 175 -33.84 5.02 -3.37
C SER A 175 -32.91 5.58 -2.31
N ALA A 176 -33.44 5.74 -1.10
CA ALA A 176 -32.71 6.19 0.06
C ALA A 176 -32.95 5.27 1.26
N SER A 177 -31.99 5.21 2.17
CA SER A 177 -32.13 4.44 3.40
C SER A 177 -31.68 5.23 4.61
N ILE A 178 -32.38 5.00 5.71
CA ILE A 178 -32.00 5.49 7.03
C ILE A 178 -31.71 4.32 7.97
N LYS A 179 -30.77 4.53 8.88
CA LYS A 179 -30.38 3.58 9.92
C LYS A 179 -30.39 4.29 11.27
N ARG A 180 -30.60 3.55 12.36
CA ARG A 180 -30.35 4.08 13.71
C ARG A 180 -28.89 4.50 13.83
N SER A 181 -28.67 5.66 14.43
CA SER A 181 -27.33 6.19 14.64
C SER A 181 -26.71 5.55 15.88
N ASP A 182 -25.54 4.94 15.74
CA ASP A 182 -24.69 4.51 16.85
C ASP A 182 -23.71 5.63 17.28
N LEU A 183 -23.82 6.81 16.66
CA LEU A 183 -22.98 7.99 16.91
C LEU A 183 -23.62 8.91 17.95
N ASP A 184 -22.83 9.33 18.96
CA ASP A 184 -23.17 10.30 20.02
C ASP A 184 -23.34 11.75 19.48
N GLY A 185 -24.28 11.95 18.54
CA GLY A 185 -24.41 13.18 17.74
C GLY A 185 -25.78 13.87 17.78
N GLY A 186 -26.66 13.54 18.72
CA GLY A 186 -27.96 14.21 18.91
C GLY A 186 -29.06 13.88 17.90
N PHE A 187 -28.76 13.12 16.83
CA PHE A 187 -29.74 12.58 15.90
C PHE A 187 -29.88 11.06 16.09
N PRO A 188 -31.06 10.56 16.49
CA PRO A 188 -31.26 9.12 16.73
C PRO A 188 -31.17 8.26 15.45
N TRP A 189 -31.19 8.89 14.27
CA TRP A 189 -31.14 8.24 12.97
C TRP A 189 -30.17 8.99 12.05
N TYR A 190 -29.64 8.33 11.02
CA TYR A 190 -28.87 8.98 9.97
C TYR A 190 -29.17 8.40 8.60
N LEU A 191 -29.02 9.23 7.55
CA LEU A 191 -29.12 8.83 6.16
C LEU A 191 -27.82 8.14 5.73
N ASN A 192 -27.88 6.81 5.62
CA ASN A 192 -26.70 6.00 5.28
C ASN A 192 -26.55 5.76 3.77
N TYR A 193 -27.62 5.89 2.98
CA TYR A 193 -27.57 5.76 1.52
C TYR A 193 -28.64 6.63 0.84
N ALA A 194 -28.31 7.17 -0.32
CA ALA A 194 -29.24 7.78 -1.26
C ALA A 194 -28.63 7.74 -2.67
N GLY A 195 -29.21 6.95 -3.59
CA GLY A 195 -28.61 6.67 -4.89
C GLY A 195 -29.40 5.67 -5.75
N PRO A 196 -28.85 5.26 -6.91
CA PRO A 196 -29.55 4.42 -7.89
C PRO A 196 -29.84 3.02 -7.36
N ASN A 197 -31.09 2.59 -7.49
CA ASN A 197 -31.59 1.28 -7.06
C ASN A 197 -31.51 0.27 -8.22
N TYR A 198 -30.33 -0.32 -8.41
CA TYR A 198 -30.08 -1.32 -9.47
C TYR A 198 -30.86 -2.64 -9.31
N HIS A 199 -31.60 -2.83 -8.20
CA HIS A 199 -32.41 -4.03 -7.95
C HIS A 199 -33.87 -3.91 -8.43
N ALA A 200 -34.32 -2.74 -8.90
CA ALA A 200 -35.71 -2.50 -9.31
C ALA A 200 -36.11 -3.15 -10.65
N ARG A 201 -35.20 -3.84 -11.36
CA ARG A 201 -35.52 -4.67 -12.53
C ARG A 201 -36.00 -6.07 -12.11
N GLN A 202 -37.08 -6.17 -11.36
CA GLN A 202 -37.91 -7.37 -11.29
C GLN A 202 -39.39 -6.96 -11.36
N PRO A 203 -40.19 -7.49 -12.31
CA PRO A 203 -41.58 -7.09 -12.46
C PRO A 203 -42.44 -7.60 -11.29
N ALA A 204 -43.41 -6.78 -10.93
CA ALA A 204 -44.36 -6.99 -9.84
C ALA A 204 -45.18 -8.29 -9.97
N ALA A 205 -44.87 -9.28 -9.14
CA ALA A 205 -45.81 -10.30 -8.71
C ALA A 205 -45.45 -10.69 -7.27
N PHE A 206 -46.47 -10.85 -6.42
CA PHE A 206 -46.42 -11.02 -4.95
C PHE A 206 -46.44 -9.74 -4.10
N ARG A 207 -47.60 -9.09 -4.11
CA ARG A 207 -48.22 -8.53 -2.89
C ARG A 207 -49.36 -9.46 -2.47
N ASN A 208 -49.40 -9.85 -1.20
CA ASN A 208 -50.60 -10.07 -0.35
C ASN A 208 -50.07 -10.37 1.07
N ALA A 209 -50.26 -9.48 2.05
CA ALA A 209 -51.47 -9.20 2.85
C ALA A 209 -51.67 -10.25 3.97
N GLY A 210 -51.80 -9.75 5.20
CA GLY A 210 -51.59 -10.45 6.47
C GLY A 210 -52.61 -11.55 6.82
N GLU A 211 -52.32 -12.27 7.90
CA GLU A 211 -53.24 -12.48 9.04
C GLU A 211 -52.53 -13.23 10.20
N ILE A 212 -52.75 -12.74 11.42
CA ILE A 212 -52.47 -13.41 12.71
C ILE A 212 -53.74 -14.21 13.08
N PRO A 213 -53.66 -15.40 13.71
CA PRO A 213 -54.15 -15.44 15.10
C PRO A 213 -53.39 -16.36 16.07
N ALA A 214 -53.68 -16.09 17.33
CA ALA A 214 -53.18 -16.61 18.60
C ALA A 214 -53.55 -18.07 18.95
N GLY A 215 -52.81 -18.64 19.93
CA GLY A 215 -53.39 -19.41 21.03
C GLY A 215 -52.95 -20.88 21.22
N GLY A 216 -52.34 -21.17 22.37
CA GLY A 216 -52.81 -22.27 23.25
C GLY A 216 -52.12 -23.66 23.23
N GLU A 217 -51.30 -23.88 24.27
CA GLU A 217 -51.25 -25.06 25.17
C GLU A 217 -50.77 -26.49 24.76
N ASN A 218 -49.81 -26.98 25.58
CA ASN A 218 -49.63 -28.32 26.17
C ASN A 218 -49.37 -29.61 25.33
N ARG A 219 -48.09 -30.08 25.41
CA ARG A 219 -47.52 -31.42 25.79
C ARG A 219 -48.41 -32.71 25.78
N PRO A 220 -47.84 -33.95 25.86
CA PRO A 220 -46.51 -34.50 25.47
C PRO A 220 -46.57 -35.94 24.83
N VAL A 221 -45.40 -36.60 24.60
CA VAL A 221 -45.02 -37.99 25.03
C VAL A 221 -44.09 -38.77 24.04
N ARG A 222 -42.87 -39.09 24.54
CA ARG A 222 -41.99 -40.31 24.43
C ARG A 222 -41.81 -41.02 23.07
N ALA A 223 -40.74 -41.76 22.74
CA ALA A 223 -39.41 -42.22 23.21
C ALA A 223 -38.96 -43.19 22.06
N GLY A 224 -37.73 -43.59 21.78
CA GLY A 224 -36.41 -43.53 22.37
C GLY A 224 -35.52 -44.52 21.60
N PHE A 225 -34.20 -44.45 21.85
CA PHE A 225 -33.15 -45.44 21.56
C PHE A 225 -32.80 -45.76 20.09
N SER A 226 -31.60 -46.23 19.73
CA SER A 226 -30.18 -46.11 20.14
C SER A 226 -29.42 -47.20 19.34
N GLN A 227 -28.16 -46.90 19.01
CA GLN A 227 -27.07 -47.78 18.54
C GLN A 227 -27.04 -48.17 17.06
N ARG A 228 -26.00 -47.87 16.25
CA ARG A 228 -24.52 -48.05 16.27
C ARG A 228 -24.02 -49.47 15.92
N TRP A 229 -23.13 -49.48 14.92
CA TRP A 229 -21.98 -50.37 14.62
C TRP A 229 -22.05 -51.41 13.47
N THR A 230 -20.88 -51.53 12.84
CA THR A 230 -20.46 -51.90 11.47
C THR A 230 -19.94 -53.37 11.36
N PRO A 231 -19.05 -53.73 10.39
CA PRO A 231 -19.22 -54.48 9.12
C PRO A 231 -18.66 -55.95 9.19
N PRO A 232 -18.54 -56.76 8.09
CA PRO A 232 -17.25 -56.87 7.34
C PRO A 232 -17.22 -57.48 5.88
N SER A 233 -16.13 -57.17 5.16
CA SER A 233 -15.16 -57.97 4.32
C SER A 233 -15.51 -59.10 3.30
N ALA A 234 -15.12 -58.84 2.03
CA ALA A 234 -14.45 -59.63 0.94
C ALA A 234 -14.29 -61.18 0.92
N ARG A 235 -14.50 -61.82 -0.28
CA ARG A 235 -13.46 -62.49 -1.14
C ARG A 235 -14.02 -63.18 -2.44
N ARG A 236 -13.08 -63.39 -3.39
CA ARG A 236 -13.09 -63.75 -4.84
C ARG A 236 -13.59 -65.15 -5.25
N HIS A 237 -13.93 -65.34 -6.56
CA HIS A 237 -13.40 -66.42 -7.44
C HIS A 237 -13.80 -66.29 -8.96
N THR A 238 -12.77 -66.25 -9.82
CA THR A 238 -12.49 -66.84 -11.19
C THR A 238 -13.47 -66.85 -12.41
N GLN A 239 -12.91 -66.54 -13.61
CA GLN A 239 -13.47 -66.41 -15.00
C GLN A 239 -13.68 -67.75 -15.78
N PRO A 240 -14.23 -67.76 -17.03
CA PRO A 240 -13.38 -67.66 -18.24
C PRO A 240 -13.93 -66.88 -19.46
N ASN A 241 -12.99 -66.66 -20.40
CA ASN A 241 -12.93 -65.85 -21.63
C ASN A 241 -13.83 -66.25 -22.82
N LEU A 242 -14.26 -65.26 -23.63
CA LEU A 242 -14.49 -65.38 -25.09
C LEU A 242 -14.32 -64.01 -25.78
N ALA A 243 -13.70 -64.04 -26.98
CA ALA A 243 -13.07 -62.94 -27.72
C ALA A 243 -14.03 -61.87 -28.30
N PRO A 244 -13.51 -60.67 -28.69
CA PRO A 244 -14.32 -59.51 -29.06
C PRO A 244 -14.62 -59.43 -30.56
N SER A 245 -15.79 -58.89 -30.90
CA SER A 245 -16.18 -58.45 -32.25
C SER A 245 -16.87 -57.08 -32.15
N PRO A 246 -16.89 -56.29 -33.23
CA PRO A 246 -16.66 -54.85 -33.21
C PRO A 246 -17.89 -54.03 -32.77
N ALA A 247 -17.62 -52.91 -32.11
CA ALA A 247 -18.63 -51.94 -31.71
C ALA A 247 -19.35 -51.31 -32.93
N PRO A 248 -20.68 -51.16 -32.89
CA PRO A 248 -21.40 -50.39 -33.91
C PRO A 248 -21.22 -48.88 -33.70
N ALA A 249 -21.14 -48.16 -34.81
CA ALA A 249 -20.99 -46.70 -34.87
C ALA A 249 -22.15 -45.95 -34.17
N PRO A 250 -21.89 -44.77 -33.58
CA PRO A 250 -22.93 -43.96 -32.96
C PRO A 250 -23.87 -43.35 -34.00
N PRO A 251 -25.16 -43.10 -33.64
CA PRO A 251 -26.18 -42.54 -34.52
C PRO A 251 -25.93 -41.05 -34.84
N PRO A 252 -26.52 -40.52 -35.94
CA PRO A 252 -26.24 -39.18 -36.43
C PRO A 252 -26.82 -38.09 -35.52
N VAL A 253 -26.03 -37.04 -35.31
CA VAL A 253 -26.37 -35.82 -34.57
C VAL A 253 -27.40 -35.00 -35.37
N PRO A 254 -28.49 -34.49 -34.76
CA PRO A 254 -29.43 -33.61 -35.45
C PRO A 254 -28.85 -32.20 -35.64
N SER A 255 -29.07 -31.65 -36.83
CA SER A 255 -28.64 -30.30 -37.23
C SER A 255 -29.25 -29.19 -36.37
N PRO A 256 -28.53 -28.07 -36.14
CA PRO A 256 -29.03 -26.97 -35.32
C PRO A 256 -30.13 -26.17 -36.04
N PRO A 257 -31.09 -25.56 -35.29
CA PRO A 257 -32.12 -24.70 -35.85
C PRO A 257 -31.54 -23.36 -36.34
N PRO A 258 -32.25 -22.64 -37.24
CA PRO A 258 -31.75 -21.44 -37.88
C PRO A 258 -31.61 -20.27 -36.88
N VAL A 259 -30.49 -19.56 -36.99
CA VAL A 259 -30.12 -18.39 -36.19
C VAL A 259 -31.10 -17.24 -36.47
N PRO A 260 -31.71 -16.61 -35.45
CA PRO A 260 -32.44 -15.37 -35.65
C PRO A 260 -31.48 -14.25 -36.06
N ALA A 261 -31.87 -13.48 -37.09
CA ALA A 261 -31.10 -12.39 -37.67
C ALA A 261 -30.50 -11.48 -36.59
N GLN A 262 -29.19 -11.25 -36.70
CA GLN A 262 -28.47 -10.34 -35.83
C GLN A 262 -29.13 -8.96 -35.87
N PRO A 263 -29.38 -8.30 -34.72
CA PRO A 263 -29.59 -6.87 -34.73
C PRO A 263 -28.33 -6.23 -35.32
N GLU A 264 -28.53 -5.33 -36.29
CA GLU A 264 -27.49 -4.50 -36.89
C GLU A 264 -26.56 -3.94 -35.80
N PRO A 265 -25.25 -3.81 -36.08
CA PRO A 265 -24.35 -3.15 -35.14
C PRO A 265 -24.83 -1.71 -34.94
N SER A 266 -25.51 -1.49 -33.81
CA SER A 266 -25.68 -0.15 -33.26
C SER A 266 -24.29 0.43 -32.98
N PRO A 267 -24.13 1.73 -33.20
CA PRO A 267 -22.91 2.31 -33.75
C PRO A 267 -21.71 2.13 -32.82
N VAL A 268 -20.56 1.88 -33.45
CA VAL A 268 -19.24 2.14 -32.89
C VAL A 268 -19.30 3.43 -32.05
N PRO A 269 -18.92 3.41 -30.75
CA PRO A 269 -18.77 4.65 -30.00
C PRO A 269 -17.73 5.50 -30.76
N PRO A 270 -17.95 6.81 -30.95
CA PRO A 270 -17.24 7.59 -31.96
C PRO A 270 -15.73 7.38 -31.86
N ALA A 271 -15.14 7.02 -33.00
CA ALA A 271 -13.73 7.19 -33.24
C ALA A 271 -13.42 8.70 -33.19
N GLY A 272 -12.32 9.06 -32.51
CA GLY A 272 -11.75 10.40 -32.57
C GLY A 272 -11.91 11.22 -31.29
N GLN A 273 -11.06 10.98 -30.30
CA GLN A 273 -10.46 12.13 -29.63
C GLN A 273 -9.37 12.63 -30.57
N GLU A 274 -9.71 13.59 -31.42
CA GLU A 274 -8.71 14.34 -32.15
C GLU A 274 -8.06 15.32 -31.17
N LEU A 275 -6.74 15.25 -31.06
CA LEU A 275 -5.95 16.27 -30.37
C LEU A 275 -6.29 17.64 -30.97
N SER A 276 -6.42 18.66 -30.12
CA SER A 276 -6.63 20.03 -30.59
C SER A 276 -5.41 20.50 -31.40
N GLU A 277 -5.60 21.49 -32.28
CA GLU A 277 -4.50 22.04 -33.07
C GLU A 277 -3.44 22.71 -32.17
N GLU A 278 -3.84 23.27 -31.02
CA GLU A 278 -2.94 23.78 -30.00
C GLU A 278 -2.14 22.66 -29.32
N GLU A 279 -2.78 21.53 -28.97
CA GLU A 279 -2.13 20.38 -28.36
C GLU A 279 -1.12 19.72 -29.30
N LYS A 280 -1.49 19.56 -30.59
CA LYS A 280 -0.57 19.06 -31.62
C LYS A 280 0.63 19.98 -31.81
N ARG A 281 0.42 21.29 -31.79
CA ARG A 281 1.48 22.29 -31.90
C ARG A 281 2.45 22.23 -30.72
N GLU A 282 1.93 22.10 -29.49
CA GLU A 282 2.76 21.98 -28.28
C GLU A 282 3.63 20.71 -28.34
N ILE A 283 3.00 19.57 -28.63
CA ILE A 283 3.70 18.29 -28.76
C ILE A 283 4.76 18.33 -29.87
N TYR A 284 4.47 18.99 -30.99
CA TYR A 284 5.42 19.16 -32.09
C TYR A 284 6.67 19.94 -31.65
N LEU A 285 6.48 21.10 -31.00
CA LEU A 285 7.59 21.96 -30.57
C LEU A 285 8.49 21.27 -29.54
N ASP A 286 7.91 20.49 -28.63
CA ASP A 286 8.67 19.79 -27.59
C ASP A 286 9.41 18.56 -28.14
N LEU A 287 8.81 17.81 -29.07
CA LEU A 287 9.49 16.69 -29.71
C LEU A 287 10.62 17.14 -30.64
N THR A 288 10.42 18.16 -31.48
CA THR A 288 11.48 18.65 -32.38
C THR A 288 12.57 19.41 -31.66
N ALA A 289 12.36 19.80 -30.40
CA ALA A 289 13.41 20.35 -29.55
C ALA A 289 14.38 19.29 -29.01
N CYS A 290 13.97 18.02 -28.92
CA CYS A 290 14.78 16.96 -28.30
C CYS A 290 15.08 15.76 -29.21
N LEU A 291 14.47 15.67 -30.40
CA LEU A 291 14.64 14.57 -31.35
C LEU A 291 14.90 15.10 -32.77
N PRO A 292 15.74 14.41 -33.56
CA PRO A 292 16.02 14.79 -34.94
C PRO A 292 14.81 14.56 -35.86
N LEU A 293 14.65 15.45 -36.85
CA LEU A 293 13.66 15.34 -37.92
C LEU A 293 14.17 14.42 -39.04
N GLU A 294 13.25 13.72 -39.70
CA GLU A 294 13.50 12.81 -40.83
C GLU A 294 14.41 11.60 -40.53
N GLU A 295 14.65 11.31 -39.24
CA GLU A 295 15.39 10.14 -38.79
C GLU A 295 14.49 9.03 -38.27
N LYS A 296 14.92 7.78 -38.48
CA LYS A 296 14.23 6.58 -38.02
C LYS A 296 14.51 6.33 -36.54
N LEU A 297 13.57 6.67 -35.68
CA LEU A 297 13.67 6.54 -34.23
C LEU A 297 12.90 5.32 -33.73
N HIS A 298 13.43 4.64 -32.71
CA HIS A 298 12.68 3.56 -32.07
C HIS A 298 11.46 4.13 -31.32
N MET A 299 10.29 3.49 -31.43
CA MET A 299 9.06 3.98 -30.79
C MET A 299 9.23 4.17 -29.27
N ALA A 300 10.03 3.34 -28.60
CA ALA A 300 10.29 3.49 -27.17
C ALA A 300 10.97 4.83 -26.86
N THR A 301 11.94 5.27 -27.67
CA THR A 301 12.64 6.55 -27.51
C THR A 301 11.68 7.73 -27.64
N VAL A 302 10.82 7.71 -28.66
CA VAL A 302 9.82 8.76 -28.88
C VAL A 302 8.78 8.75 -27.74
N SER A 303 8.34 7.57 -27.31
CA SER A 303 7.39 7.44 -26.20
C SER A 303 7.97 7.89 -24.86
N GLN A 304 9.26 7.63 -24.64
CA GLN A 304 9.97 8.06 -23.44
C GLN A 304 10.09 9.58 -23.44
N LYS A 305 10.49 10.17 -24.57
CA LYS A 305 10.61 11.64 -24.70
C LYS A 305 9.26 12.34 -24.55
N LEU A 306 8.19 11.82 -25.14
CA LEU A 306 6.84 12.33 -24.91
C LEU A 306 6.45 12.30 -23.43
N ASN A 307 6.75 11.21 -22.72
CA ASN A 307 6.47 11.14 -21.29
C ASN A 307 7.36 12.11 -20.47
N GLU A 308 8.63 12.27 -20.85
CA GLU A 308 9.58 13.19 -20.21
C GLU A 308 9.19 14.66 -20.41
N THR A 309 8.66 15.03 -21.59
CA THR A 309 8.13 16.38 -21.86
C THR A 309 6.71 16.58 -21.33
N GLY A 310 6.15 15.59 -20.62
CA GLY A 310 4.87 15.70 -19.94
C GLY A 310 3.64 15.39 -20.80
N HIS A 311 3.81 14.85 -22.01
CA HIS A 311 2.75 14.46 -22.93
C HIS A 311 2.39 12.97 -22.81
N ALA A 312 1.95 12.54 -21.63
CA ALA A 312 1.53 11.16 -21.40
C ALA A 312 0.24 10.82 -22.17
N LYS A 313 0.14 9.59 -22.71
CA LYS A 313 -1.02 9.13 -23.49
C LYS A 313 -2.35 9.26 -22.72
N GLU A 314 -2.32 9.07 -21.40
CA GLU A 314 -3.47 9.18 -20.51
C GLU A 314 -4.03 10.62 -20.46
N GLN A 315 -3.17 11.64 -20.56
CA GLN A 315 -3.57 13.05 -20.52
C GLN A 315 -4.53 13.40 -21.66
N TYR A 316 -4.32 12.79 -22.82
CA TYR A 316 -5.11 13.02 -24.02
C TYR A 316 -6.16 11.92 -24.25
N GLY A 317 -6.43 11.08 -23.24
CA GLY A 317 -7.44 10.04 -23.27
C GLY A 317 -7.09 8.78 -24.08
N PHE A 318 -5.82 8.62 -24.49
CA PHE A 318 -5.37 7.45 -25.25
C PHE A 318 -4.97 6.28 -24.35
N LYS A 319 -5.60 5.11 -24.57
CA LYS A 319 -5.26 3.85 -23.87
C LYS A 319 -3.91 3.25 -24.29
N ARG A 320 -3.39 3.59 -25.48
CA ARG A 320 -2.14 3.05 -26.04
C ARG A 320 -1.35 4.15 -26.73
N MET A 321 -0.03 4.17 -26.52
CA MET A 321 0.87 5.16 -27.13
C MET A 321 0.82 5.14 -28.66
N LYS A 322 0.73 3.94 -29.26
CA LYS A 322 0.55 3.78 -30.71
C LYS A 322 -0.72 4.48 -31.24
N ASN A 323 -1.76 4.64 -30.42
CA ASN A 323 -2.98 5.35 -30.82
C ASN A 323 -2.81 6.87 -30.74
N MET A 324 -2.08 7.37 -29.72
CA MET A 324 -1.74 8.78 -29.61
C MET A 324 -0.83 9.22 -30.76
N LEU A 325 0.22 8.45 -31.06
CA LEU A 325 1.10 8.72 -32.20
C LEU A 325 0.35 8.69 -33.54
N LYS A 326 -0.70 7.85 -33.67
CA LYS A 326 -1.58 7.87 -34.85
C LYS A 326 -2.41 9.16 -34.95
N ALA A 327 -2.77 9.78 -33.83
CA ALA A 327 -3.46 11.07 -33.81
C ALA A 327 -2.53 12.26 -34.14
N LEU A 328 -1.21 12.05 -34.11
CA LEU A 328 -0.17 13.01 -34.50
C LEU A 328 0.33 12.79 -35.94
N SER A 329 -0.47 12.13 -36.79
CA SER A 329 -0.08 11.73 -38.15
C SER A 329 0.32 12.89 -39.07
N GLU A 330 0.08 14.13 -38.66
CA GLU A 330 0.52 15.32 -39.38
C GLU A 330 2.05 15.49 -39.38
N PHE A 331 2.73 15.00 -38.35
CA PHE A 331 4.18 15.11 -38.22
C PHE A 331 4.85 13.86 -37.68
N VAL A 332 4.10 12.78 -37.49
CA VAL A 332 4.60 11.48 -37.03
C VAL A 332 4.20 10.42 -38.04
N SER A 333 5.17 9.75 -38.64
CA SER A 333 4.94 8.51 -39.40
C SER A 333 5.44 7.29 -38.64
N MET A 334 4.79 6.14 -38.86
CA MET A 334 5.14 4.87 -38.23
C MET A 334 5.29 3.79 -39.28
N GLU A 335 6.39 3.04 -39.20
CA GLU A 335 6.67 1.89 -40.05
C GLU A 335 6.97 0.68 -39.16
N ASP A 336 6.44 -0.49 -39.51
CA ASP A 336 6.85 -1.73 -38.88
C ASP A 336 8.14 -2.22 -39.57
N ALA A 337 9.25 -2.30 -38.83
CA ALA A 337 10.56 -2.72 -39.33
C ALA A 337 11.07 -3.95 -38.58
N VAL A 338 11.83 -4.80 -39.25
CA VAL A 338 12.49 -5.95 -38.62
C VAL A 338 13.93 -5.55 -38.32
N MET A 339 14.23 -5.31 -37.03
CA MET A 339 15.57 -4.99 -36.55
C MET A 339 16.07 -6.17 -35.73
N ASN A 340 17.22 -6.75 -36.09
CA ASN A 340 17.79 -7.94 -35.43
C ASN A 340 16.82 -9.14 -35.34
N GLY A 341 15.96 -9.33 -36.35
CA GLY A 341 15.01 -10.45 -36.41
C GLY A 341 13.73 -10.28 -35.58
N VAL A 342 13.56 -9.15 -34.87
CA VAL A 342 12.36 -8.85 -34.08
C VAL A 342 11.53 -7.76 -34.77
N PRO A 343 10.21 -7.94 -34.96
CA PRO A 343 9.33 -6.88 -35.45
C PRO A 343 9.25 -5.73 -34.45
N GLN A 344 9.65 -4.53 -34.85
CA GLN A 344 9.61 -3.32 -34.05
C GLN A 344 8.96 -2.17 -34.81
N VAL A 345 8.34 -1.23 -34.08
CA VAL A 345 7.75 -0.02 -34.67
C VAL A 345 8.80 1.07 -34.66
N VAL A 346 9.10 1.60 -35.84
CA VAL A 346 9.97 2.76 -36.03
C VAL A 346 9.08 3.97 -36.28
N VAL A 347 9.48 5.10 -35.71
CA VAL A 347 8.77 6.38 -35.77
C VAL A 347 9.68 7.40 -36.44
N THR A 348 9.14 8.15 -37.40
CA THR A 348 9.85 9.28 -38.04
C THR A 348 9.09 10.57 -37.79
N LEU A 349 9.80 11.61 -37.36
CA LEU A 349 9.23 12.95 -37.16
C LEU A 349 9.43 13.79 -38.41
N HIS A 350 8.36 14.39 -38.92
CA HIS A 350 8.36 15.19 -40.14
C HIS A 350 8.21 16.67 -39.83
N ALA A 351 8.88 17.52 -40.61
CA ALA A 351 8.74 18.95 -40.48
C ALA A 351 7.33 19.40 -40.89
N VAL A 352 6.67 20.20 -40.04
CA VAL A 352 5.39 20.84 -40.38
C VAL A 352 5.66 22.29 -40.79
N PRO A 353 5.46 22.67 -42.07
CA PRO A 353 5.86 24.00 -42.57
C PRO A 353 5.25 25.18 -41.78
N ARG A 354 4.04 25.03 -41.24
CA ARG A 354 3.36 26.06 -40.42
C ARG A 354 3.94 26.26 -39.02
N TRP A 355 4.63 25.26 -38.47
CA TRP A 355 5.30 25.33 -37.15
C TRP A 355 6.83 25.35 -37.26
N ALA A 356 7.38 25.07 -38.45
CA ALA A 356 8.82 25.05 -38.71
C ALA A 356 9.51 26.40 -38.48
N ALA A 357 8.86 27.52 -38.83
CA ALA A 357 9.41 28.85 -38.58
C ALA A 357 9.51 29.20 -37.09
N GLU A 358 8.56 28.71 -36.26
CA GLU A 358 8.58 28.89 -34.80
C GLU A 358 9.58 27.94 -34.12
N SER A 359 9.72 26.72 -34.64
CA SER A 359 10.74 25.77 -34.22
C SER A 359 12.15 26.30 -34.49
N GLN A 360 12.37 26.90 -35.67
CA GLN A 360 13.65 27.51 -36.05
C GLN A 360 13.91 28.83 -35.32
N ALA A 361 12.91 29.69 -35.10
CA ALA A 361 13.07 30.90 -34.28
C ALA A 361 13.39 30.59 -32.81
N SER A 362 12.84 29.48 -32.29
CA SER A 362 13.17 28.96 -30.95
C SER A 362 14.56 28.33 -30.89
N ALA A 363 15.06 27.75 -31.98
CA ALA A 363 16.42 27.22 -32.10
C ALA A 363 17.48 28.33 -32.27
N VAL A 364 17.21 29.35 -33.09
CA VAL A 364 18.15 30.46 -33.36
C VAL A 364 18.32 31.38 -32.15
N ARG A 365 17.26 31.64 -31.36
CA ARG A 365 17.40 32.35 -30.06
C ARG A 365 18.25 31.58 -29.04
N ARG A 366 18.44 30.26 -29.20
CA ARG A 366 19.23 29.38 -28.30
C ARG A 366 20.72 29.39 -28.64
N GLU A 367 21.12 29.57 -29.90
CA GLU A 367 22.54 29.63 -30.27
C GLU A 367 23.21 30.95 -29.87
N GLU A 368 22.47 32.06 -29.81
CA GLU A 368 23.02 33.38 -29.44
C GLU A 368 23.20 33.59 -27.92
N SER A 369 22.61 32.74 -27.06
CA SER A 369 22.60 32.93 -25.60
C SER A 369 23.51 31.99 -24.81
N GLY A 370 24.03 30.91 -25.39
CA GLY A 370 25.05 30.05 -24.77
C GLY A 370 24.64 29.35 -23.47
N GLU A 371 23.36 29.35 -23.09
CA GLU A 371 22.84 28.66 -21.90
C GLU A 371 22.38 27.23 -22.26
N ALA A 372 22.79 26.25 -21.44
CA ALA A 372 22.25 24.89 -21.50
C ALA A 372 20.73 24.88 -21.23
N PRO A 373 19.95 23.97 -21.85
CA PRO A 373 18.50 24.02 -21.76
C PRO A 373 18.03 23.79 -20.31
N PRO A 374 17.21 24.67 -19.71
CA PRO A 374 16.53 24.31 -18.48
C PRO A 374 15.48 23.25 -18.82
N VAL A 375 15.65 22.04 -18.29
CA VAL A 375 14.57 21.05 -18.24
C VAL A 375 13.50 21.65 -17.34
N ARG A 376 12.52 22.33 -17.94
CA ARG A 376 11.43 22.91 -17.14
C ARG A 376 10.44 21.80 -16.82
N PHE A 377 10.40 21.38 -15.57
CA PHE A 377 9.29 20.66 -14.98
C PHE A 377 8.05 21.57 -14.87
N THR A 378 7.56 22.12 -15.98
CA THR A 378 6.41 23.05 -16.03
C THR A 378 5.11 22.40 -15.52
N PHE A 379 5.04 21.07 -15.54
CA PHE A 379 3.91 20.31 -15.03
C PHE A 379 3.93 20.11 -13.50
N LEU A 380 5.08 20.34 -12.83
CA LEU A 380 5.17 20.29 -11.37
C LEU A 380 4.59 21.58 -10.76
N PRO A 381 4.03 21.52 -9.53
CA PRO A 381 3.49 22.70 -8.85
C PRO A 381 4.49 23.85 -8.76
N PRO A 382 4.07 25.12 -8.90
CA PRO A 382 4.97 26.26 -8.78
C PRO A 382 5.56 26.40 -7.37
N CYS A 383 4.84 25.96 -6.34
CA CYS A 383 5.24 25.94 -4.93
C CYS A 383 4.55 24.77 -4.21
N LEU A 384 5.03 24.41 -3.01
CA LEU A 384 4.37 23.39 -2.17
C LEU A 384 3.13 23.94 -1.47
N GLU A 385 3.21 25.17 -0.95
CA GLU A 385 2.16 25.77 -0.13
C GLU A 385 0.87 26.01 -0.94
N GLY A 386 -0.23 25.43 -0.48
CA GLY A 386 -1.55 25.57 -1.10
C GLY A 386 -1.75 24.84 -2.44
N GLN A 387 -0.72 24.18 -2.99
CA GLN A 387 -0.82 23.42 -4.24
C GLN A 387 -0.44 21.94 -4.12
N VAL A 388 0.31 21.59 -3.08
CA VAL A 388 0.67 20.22 -2.73
C VAL A 388 0.04 19.90 -1.38
N TYR A 389 -0.68 18.78 -1.32
CA TYR A 389 -1.14 18.25 -0.05
C TYR A 389 0.06 17.69 0.74
N LEU A 390 0.26 18.14 1.98
CA LEU A 390 1.32 17.69 2.87
C LEU A 390 0.68 16.86 4.01
N PRO A 391 0.68 15.52 3.95
CA PRO A 391 0.04 14.70 4.97
C PRO A 391 0.72 14.84 6.34
N GLU A 392 -0.06 15.02 7.41
CA GLU A 392 0.48 15.17 8.78
C GLU A 392 1.34 13.96 9.20
N LYS A 393 0.93 12.73 8.82
CA LYS A 393 1.69 11.50 9.09
C LYS A 393 3.07 11.52 8.42
N THR A 394 3.16 12.02 7.19
CA THR A 394 4.44 12.13 6.46
C THR A 394 5.35 13.17 7.09
N LEU A 395 4.78 14.31 7.50
CA LEU A 395 5.51 15.36 8.19
C LEU A 395 5.99 14.91 9.59
N ALA A 396 5.17 14.17 10.33
CA ALA A 396 5.55 13.62 11.63
C ALA A 396 6.72 12.63 11.52
N LYS A 397 6.74 11.79 10.47
CA LYS A 397 7.87 10.90 10.17
C LYS A 397 9.14 11.65 9.79
N LEU A 398 9.05 12.72 8.99
CA LEU A 398 10.19 13.59 8.72
C LEU A 398 10.77 14.19 10.02
N ASN A 399 9.90 14.64 10.94
CA ASN A 399 10.35 15.18 12.21
C ASN A 399 10.96 14.11 13.13
N LEU A 400 10.45 12.87 13.08
CA LEU A 400 11.02 11.72 13.78
C LEU A 400 12.46 11.46 13.30
N ASP A 401 12.72 11.46 12.00
CA ASP A 401 14.07 11.27 11.44
C ASP A 401 15.04 12.38 11.88
N LEU A 402 14.57 13.63 11.93
CA LEU A 402 15.38 14.81 12.28
C LEU A 402 15.63 14.96 13.78
N THR A 403 14.63 14.66 14.61
CA THR A 403 14.62 15.04 16.04
C THR A 403 14.47 13.85 17.00
N GLY A 404 13.99 12.72 16.50
CA GLY A 404 13.61 11.56 17.31
C GLY A 404 12.22 11.64 17.92
N GLU A 405 11.42 12.65 17.57
CA GLU A 405 10.03 12.81 18.03
C GLU A 405 9.06 12.80 16.84
N GLU A 406 8.08 11.89 16.87
CA GLU A 406 7.03 11.78 15.84
C GLU A 406 5.92 12.82 16.09
N THR A 407 6.27 14.09 15.87
CA THR A 407 5.40 15.26 16.05
C THR A 407 5.44 16.15 14.81
N HIS A 408 4.53 17.12 14.71
CA HIS A 408 4.53 18.04 13.58
C HIS A 408 5.87 18.82 13.51
N PRO A 409 6.54 18.89 12.34
CA PRO A 409 7.81 19.61 12.20
C PRO A 409 7.69 21.09 12.57
N SER A 410 8.80 21.66 13.03
CA SER A 410 8.93 23.10 13.21
C SER A 410 8.84 23.86 11.89
N GLU A 411 8.46 25.14 11.93
CA GLU A 411 8.42 26.02 10.76
C GLU A 411 9.78 26.10 10.02
N GLN A 412 10.90 25.94 10.74
CA GLN A 412 12.23 25.93 10.13
C GLN A 412 12.40 24.72 9.19
N VAL A 413 11.89 23.55 9.58
CA VAL A 413 11.95 22.32 8.77
C VAL A 413 11.02 22.42 7.56
N LEU A 414 9.82 22.99 7.74
CA LEU A 414 8.88 23.20 6.65
C LEU A 414 9.42 24.22 5.63
N GLU A 415 10.07 25.29 6.10
CA GLU A 415 10.70 26.27 5.22
C GLU A 415 11.90 25.67 4.48
N ALA A 416 12.71 24.84 5.14
CA ALA A 416 13.78 24.10 4.47
C ALA A 416 13.23 23.21 3.34
N LEU A 417 12.14 22.48 3.58
CA LEU A 417 11.45 21.67 2.56
C LEU A 417 10.92 22.53 1.39
N ARG A 418 10.33 23.69 1.68
CA ARG A 418 9.81 24.63 0.66
C ARG A 418 10.92 25.30 -0.15
N SER A 419 12.02 25.66 0.52
CA SER A 419 13.20 26.27 -0.11
C SER A 419 13.88 25.27 -1.03
N ALA A 420 14.11 24.04 -0.55
CA ALA A 420 14.65 22.94 -1.33
C ALA A 420 13.85 22.65 -2.60
N TYR A 421 12.52 22.63 -2.49
CA TYR A 421 11.65 22.45 -3.66
C TYR A 421 11.78 23.59 -4.69
N ARG A 422 11.81 24.86 -4.22
CA ARG A 422 12.02 26.02 -5.10
C ARG A 422 13.34 25.93 -5.83
N GLN A 423 14.41 25.62 -5.11
CA GLN A 423 15.74 25.44 -5.67
C GLN A 423 15.78 24.32 -6.70
N ALA A 424 15.25 23.13 -6.40
CA ALA A 424 15.18 22.02 -7.36
C ALA A 424 14.38 22.38 -8.62
N ARG A 425 13.36 23.24 -8.50
CA ARG A 425 12.58 23.75 -9.65
C ARG A 425 13.33 24.78 -10.49
N GLU A 426 14.24 25.54 -9.88
CA GLU A 426 15.10 26.50 -10.57
C GLU A 426 16.29 25.82 -11.23
N THR A 427 16.90 24.84 -10.56
CA THR A 427 18.08 24.10 -11.06
C THR A 427 17.72 22.93 -11.97
N GLY A 428 16.50 22.39 -11.87
CA GLY A 428 16.07 21.19 -12.59
C GLY A 428 16.54 19.88 -11.96
N GLU A 429 17.01 19.91 -10.71
CA GLU A 429 17.56 18.74 -10.00
C GLU A 429 16.46 17.92 -9.32
N PHE A 430 15.64 17.24 -10.13
CA PHE A 430 14.71 16.21 -9.64
C PHE A 430 15.11 14.83 -10.15
N TYR A 431 15.00 13.84 -9.27
CA TYR A 431 14.99 12.43 -9.63
C TYR A 431 13.55 11.99 -9.94
N SER A 432 13.30 11.48 -11.16
CA SER A 432 11.98 11.00 -11.57
C SER A 432 11.94 9.48 -11.79
N LYS A 433 10.94 8.80 -11.21
CA LYS A 433 10.62 7.38 -11.48
C LYS A 433 9.14 7.10 -11.22
N ASN A 434 8.43 6.53 -12.19
CA ASN A 434 7.01 6.12 -12.05
C ASN A 434 6.10 7.20 -11.45
N ASP A 435 6.09 8.41 -12.04
CA ASP A 435 5.27 9.57 -11.61
C ASP A 435 5.60 10.10 -10.19
N ALA A 436 6.77 9.70 -9.66
CA ALA A 436 7.35 10.21 -8.43
C ALA A 436 8.52 11.15 -8.73
N TYR A 437 8.51 12.34 -8.15
CA TYR A 437 9.51 13.39 -8.35
C TYR A 437 10.19 13.70 -7.03
N THR A 438 11.43 13.27 -6.89
CA THR A 438 12.21 13.38 -5.65
C THR A 438 13.22 14.49 -5.77
N PHE A 439 13.34 15.30 -4.72
CA PHE A 439 14.33 16.36 -4.60
C PHE A 439 15.05 16.24 -3.26
N GLU A 440 16.29 16.73 -3.22
CA GLU A 440 17.08 16.80 -2.00
C GLU A 440 16.61 17.96 -1.13
N VAL A 441 16.57 17.72 0.18
CA VAL A 441 16.29 18.74 1.18
C VAL A 441 17.59 19.04 1.89
N ASP A 442 17.92 20.33 2.06
CA ASP A 442 19.13 20.79 2.75
C ASP A 442 19.04 20.58 4.27
N LEU A 443 18.88 19.32 4.67
CA LEU A 443 18.78 18.82 6.03
C LEU A 443 19.44 17.43 6.07
N THR A 444 19.93 17.08 7.26
CA THR A 444 20.40 15.73 7.56
C THR A 444 19.66 15.18 8.76
N ASP A 445 19.50 13.85 8.81
CA ASP A 445 18.99 13.17 9.99
C ASP A 445 20.01 13.23 11.15
N ARG A 446 19.65 12.60 12.27
CA ARG A 446 20.51 12.55 13.47
C ARG A 446 21.82 11.77 13.29
N GLU A 447 21.92 10.97 12.24
CA GLU A 447 23.07 10.13 11.89
C GLU A 447 23.92 10.76 10.77
N GLY A 448 23.52 11.93 10.27
CA GLY A 448 24.20 12.66 9.20
C GLY A 448 23.80 12.23 7.78
N ASN A 449 22.73 11.43 7.63
CA ASN A 449 22.23 11.03 6.32
C ASN A 449 21.42 12.16 5.68
N PRO A 450 21.56 12.40 4.36
CA PRO A 450 20.83 13.46 3.66
C PRO A 450 19.32 13.20 3.67
N ILE A 451 18.52 14.26 3.73
CA ILE A 451 17.05 14.19 3.67
C ILE A 451 16.55 14.45 2.25
N GLY A 452 15.46 13.79 1.88
CA GLY A 452 14.84 13.86 0.57
C GLY A 452 13.34 13.88 0.67
N ALA A 453 12.70 14.46 -0.35
CA ALA A 453 11.26 14.58 -0.40
C ALA A 453 10.75 14.19 -1.79
N THR A 454 9.63 13.45 -1.85
CA THR A 454 9.06 12.91 -3.08
C THR A 454 7.62 13.38 -3.27
N LEU A 455 7.37 14.03 -4.39
CA LEU A 455 6.04 14.41 -4.85
C LEU A 455 5.47 13.37 -5.80
N LYS A 456 4.18 13.10 -5.67
CA LYS A 456 3.39 12.30 -6.61
C LYS A 456 2.12 13.02 -7.00
N ARG A 457 1.57 12.69 -8.16
CA ARG A 457 0.21 13.10 -8.52
C ARG A 457 -0.77 12.45 -7.55
N SER A 458 -1.75 13.25 -7.14
CA SER A 458 -2.76 12.87 -6.15
C SER A 458 -4.00 12.32 -6.85
N ASP A 459 -4.50 11.18 -6.36
CA ASP A 459 -5.84 10.65 -6.66
C ASP A 459 -6.89 11.11 -5.62
N PHE A 460 -6.51 11.98 -4.67
CA PHE A 460 -7.39 12.44 -3.60
C PHE A 460 -8.51 13.33 -4.16
N ALA A 461 -9.74 13.12 -3.69
CA ALA A 461 -10.93 13.87 -4.09
C ALA A 461 -10.94 15.33 -3.58
N ASP A 462 -9.97 15.71 -2.75
CA ASP A 462 -9.90 16.98 -2.02
C ASP A 462 -9.29 18.14 -2.83
N GLY A 463 -9.14 17.97 -4.15
CA GLY A 463 -8.79 19.06 -5.08
C GLY A 463 -7.29 19.37 -5.25
N TYR A 464 -6.41 18.79 -4.44
CA TYR A 464 -4.97 18.88 -4.65
C TYR A 464 -4.53 17.93 -5.76
N LYS A 465 -3.87 18.47 -6.80
CA LYS A 465 -3.33 17.67 -7.91
C LYS A 465 -2.06 16.89 -7.55
N TRP A 466 -1.39 17.28 -6.48
CA TRP A 466 -0.11 16.76 -6.04
C TRP A 466 -0.10 16.57 -4.54
N PHE A 467 0.65 15.58 -4.05
CA PHE A 467 0.88 15.39 -2.63
C PHE A 467 2.31 14.97 -2.33
N LEU A 468 2.76 15.28 -1.11
CA LEU A 468 4.02 14.81 -0.57
C LEU A 468 3.87 13.35 -0.13
N SER A 469 4.37 12.45 -0.98
CA SER A 469 4.28 11.00 -0.75
C SER A 469 5.33 10.49 0.23
N TYR A 470 6.48 11.17 0.32
CA TYR A 470 7.57 10.81 1.21
C TYR A 470 8.38 12.05 1.59
N ALA A 471 8.82 12.14 2.84
CA ALA A 471 9.87 13.04 3.28
C ALA A 471 10.60 12.40 4.46
N GLY A 472 11.93 12.27 4.35
CA GLY A 472 12.76 11.57 5.32
C GLY A 472 14.13 11.28 4.73
N VAL A 473 14.89 10.39 5.35
CA VAL A 473 16.24 10.01 4.86
C VAL A 473 16.20 9.68 3.37
N ASN A 474 16.94 10.46 2.57
CA ASN A 474 17.00 10.31 1.13
C ASN A 474 17.77 9.05 0.76
N ARG A 475 17.04 7.93 0.69
CA ARG A 475 17.57 6.65 0.19
C ARG A 475 17.95 6.71 -1.30
N TYR A 476 17.58 7.79 -2.00
CA TYR A 476 17.88 8.01 -3.43
C TYR A 476 19.06 8.98 -3.67
N ALA A 477 19.26 10.01 -2.83
CA ALA A 477 20.34 11.01 -2.96
C ALA A 477 21.67 10.59 -2.35
N ALA A 478 21.65 9.73 -1.33
CA ALA A 478 22.80 8.88 -1.15
C ALA A 478 22.75 7.87 -2.30
N SER A 479 23.80 7.83 -3.12
CA SER A 479 24.09 6.78 -4.09
C SER A 479 24.06 5.36 -3.46
N ARG A 480 22.90 4.84 -3.05
CA ARG A 480 22.79 3.68 -2.14
C ARG A 480 21.47 2.91 -2.31
N THR A 481 21.02 2.62 -3.53
CA THR A 481 20.18 1.41 -3.68
C THR A 481 21.14 0.24 -3.46
N PRO A 482 21.09 -0.50 -2.33
CA PRO A 482 22.13 -1.49 -2.01
C PRO A 482 22.30 -2.51 -3.14
N GLY A 483 21.17 -2.88 -3.75
CA GLY A 483 21.08 -3.81 -4.87
C GLY A 483 21.59 -3.29 -6.23
N LYS A 484 22.12 -2.07 -6.34
CA LYS A 484 22.69 -1.53 -7.60
C LYS A 484 24.16 -1.10 -7.49
N MET A 485 24.74 -1.25 -6.30
CA MET A 485 26.06 -0.68 -6.01
C MET A 485 27.18 -1.40 -6.77
N LEU A 486 27.04 -2.71 -6.97
CA LEU A 486 28.02 -3.49 -7.73
C LEU A 486 28.01 -3.10 -9.21
N GLU A 487 26.83 -2.90 -9.81
CA GLU A 487 26.67 -2.50 -11.21
C GLU A 487 27.14 -1.07 -11.48
N ARG A 488 27.09 -0.20 -10.46
CA ARG A 488 27.65 1.15 -10.55
C ARG A 488 29.17 1.15 -10.40
N PHE A 489 29.69 0.21 -9.61
CA PHE A 489 31.12 0.07 -9.41
C PHE A 489 31.80 -0.47 -10.67
N ALA A 490 31.25 -1.53 -11.28
CA ALA A 490 31.89 -2.21 -12.40
C ALA A 490 30.92 -2.71 -13.48
N PHE A 491 31.41 -2.75 -14.72
CA PHE A 491 30.80 -3.50 -15.80
C PHE A 491 31.03 -5.00 -15.59
N LEU A 492 29.95 -5.74 -15.35
CA LEU A 492 29.99 -7.19 -15.05
C LEU A 492 29.80 -8.08 -16.28
N GLY A 493 29.44 -7.51 -17.44
CA GLY A 493 28.95 -8.27 -18.58
C GLY A 493 27.52 -8.82 -18.35
N ALA A 494 27.23 -9.99 -18.93
CA ALA A 494 25.93 -10.64 -18.74
C ALA A 494 25.82 -11.25 -17.33
N TRP A 495 24.77 -10.88 -16.60
CA TRP A 495 24.51 -11.37 -15.24
C TRP A 495 24.48 -12.90 -15.14
N SER A 496 23.91 -13.58 -16.14
CA SER A 496 23.86 -15.05 -16.18
C SER A 496 25.25 -15.66 -16.15
N SER A 497 26.17 -15.17 -16.99
CA SER A 497 27.55 -15.65 -17.05
C SER A 497 28.34 -15.33 -15.78
N PHE A 498 28.21 -14.11 -15.26
CA PHE A 498 28.84 -13.69 -14.01
C PHE A 498 28.42 -14.59 -12.84
N LEU A 499 27.13 -14.84 -12.69
CA LEU A 499 26.60 -15.67 -11.59
C LEU A 499 26.92 -17.15 -11.79
N GLU A 500 26.88 -17.66 -13.03
CA GLU A 500 27.25 -19.04 -13.34
C GLU A 500 28.73 -19.31 -13.02
N GLU A 501 29.64 -18.39 -13.36
CA GLU A 501 31.06 -18.53 -13.02
C GLU A 501 31.27 -18.61 -11.51
N LEU A 502 30.63 -17.71 -10.74
CA LEU A 502 30.70 -17.70 -9.29
C LEU A 502 30.12 -18.99 -8.69
N ALA A 503 28.93 -19.39 -9.14
CA ALA A 503 28.25 -20.59 -8.66
C ALA A 503 29.06 -21.87 -8.90
N ASN A 504 29.77 -21.96 -10.03
CA ASN A 504 30.60 -23.12 -10.37
C ASN A 504 31.89 -23.21 -9.53
N LYS A 505 32.43 -22.07 -9.06
CA LYS A 505 33.62 -22.02 -8.19
C LYS A 505 33.26 -22.18 -6.72
N ALA A 506 32.10 -21.68 -6.29
CA ALA A 506 31.64 -21.71 -4.92
C ALA A 506 31.27 -23.13 -4.46
N LEU A 507 31.26 -23.32 -3.14
CA LEU A 507 30.71 -24.50 -2.48
C LEU A 507 29.26 -24.74 -2.99
N PRO A 508 28.91 -25.96 -3.43
CA PRO A 508 27.61 -26.23 -4.05
C PRO A 508 26.42 -25.91 -3.14
N GLU A 509 25.45 -25.14 -3.66
CA GLU A 509 24.24 -24.71 -2.97
C GLU A 509 23.07 -24.51 -3.98
N PRO A 510 21.80 -24.68 -3.55
CA PRO A 510 20.65 -24.14 -4.29
C PRO A 510 20.68 -22.61 -4.36
N TRP A 511 21.02 -22.08 -5.54
CA TRP A 511 21.06 -20.63 -5.82
C TRP A 511 19.76 -20.05 -6.40
N ASP A 512 18.71 -20.88 -6.46
CA ASP A 512 17.36 -20.54 -6.91
C ASP A 512 16.33 -21.25 -6.02
N PHE A 513 15.12 -20.70 -5.94
CA PHE A 513 14.00 -21.34 -5.26
C PHE A 513 13.35 -22.41 -6.13
N SER A 514 12.69 -23.38 -5.48
CA SER A 514 12.00 -24.44 -6.20
C SER A 514 10.83 -23.88 -7.05
N GLY A 515 10.75 -24.32 -8.31
CA GLY A 515 9.73 -23.84 -9.25
C GLY A 515 9.99 -22.47 -9.89
N SER A 516 11.12 -21.81 -9.59
CA SER A 516 11.49 -20.50 -10.21
C SER A 516 12.05 -20.59 -11.63
N LEU A 517 12.17 -21.79 -12.19
CA LEU A 517 12.69 -22.00 -13.54
C LEU A 517 11.68 -21.50 -14.58
N LYS A 518 12.06 -20.50 -15.39
CA LYS A 518 11.25 -20.03 -16.52
C LYS A 518 11.15 -21.07 -17.64
N GLU A 519 12.22 -21.85 -17.82
CA GLU A 519 12.39 -22.91 -18.83
C GLU A 519 13.13 -24.11 -18.21
N PRO A 520 12.91 -25.35 -18.67
CA PRO A 520 13.64 -26.52 -18.18
C PRO A 520 15.16 -26.40 -18.41
N GLY A 521 15.91 -26.13 -17.33
CA GLY A 521 17.38 -26.08 -17.35
C GLY A 521 18.00 -24.68 -17.27
N GLU A 522 17.22 -23.59 -17.34
CA GLU A 522 17.73 -22.22 -17.23
C GLU A 522 17.76 -21.76 -15.77
N LYS A 523 18.96 -21.58 -15.19
CA LYS A 523 19.14 -21.11 -13.81
C LYS A 523 19.10 -19.58 -13.74
N SER A 524 18.25 -19.04 -12.88
CA SER A 524 18.12 -17.58 -12.72
C SER A 524 19.12 -17.00 -11.72
N TYR A 525 19.69 -17.84 -10.85
CA TYR A 525 20.60 -17.49 -9.77
C TYR A 525 20.08 -16.35 -8.88
N THR A 526 18.77 -16.33 -8.60
CA THR A 526 18.11 -15.19 -7.93
C THR A 526 18.66 -14.98 -6.52
N ILE A 527 18.90 -16.06 -5.78
CA ILE A 527 19.46 -16.00 -4.41
C ILE A 527 20.90 -15.49 -4.47
N LEU A 528 21.72 -16.05 -5.38
CA LEU A 528 23.12 -15.66 -5.52
C LEU A 528 23.28 -14.20 -5.95
N LYS A 529 22.40 -13.72 -6.84
CA LYS A 529 22.38 -12.33 -7.30
C LYS A 529 22.16 -11.37 -6.14
N LYS A 530 21.13 -11.59 -5.32
CA LYS A 530 20.85 -10.74 -4.16
C LYS A 530 21.98 -10.83 -3.13
N TYR A 531 22.51 -12.03 -2.90
CA TYR A 531 23.66 -12.25 -2.02
C TYR A 531 24.85 -11.38 -2.43
N ILE A 532 25.33 -11.51 -3.67
CA ILE A 532 26.56 -10.80 -4.08
C ILE A 532 26.37 -9.27 -4.13
N GLN A 533 25.18 -8.79 -4.50
CA GLN A 533 24.85 -7.36 -4.50
C GLN A 533 24.92 -6.76 -3.08
N TYR A 534 24.29 -7.42 -2.10
CA TYR A 534 24.28 -6.92 -0.72
C TYR A 534 25.59 -7.17 0.02
N THR A 535 26.33 -8.23 -0.29
CA THR A 535 27.70 -8.44 0.19
C THR A 535 28.63 -7.34 -0.29
N PHE A 536 28.58 -7.00 -1.59
CA PHE A 536 29.36 -5.88 -2.12
C PHE A 536 29.01 -4.57 -1.41
N TYR A 537 27.72 -4.29 -1.24
CA TYR A 537 27.28 -3.11 -0.51
C TYR A 537 27.80 -3.07 0.93
N ARG A 538 27.79 -4.21 1.64
CA ARG A 538 28.34 -4.29 3.00
C ARG A 538 29.83 -4.00 3.01
N LEU A 539 30.60 -4.59 2.10
CA LEU A 539 32.05 -4.36 1.98
C LEU A 539 32.37 -2.91 1.65
N HIS A 540 31.54 -2.25 0.84
CA HIS A 540 31.65 -0.82 0.57
C HIS A 540 31.46 0.02 1.84
N LEU A 541 30.48 -0.30 2.67
CA LEU A 541 30.28 0.39 3.97
C LEU A 541 31.42 0.14 4.96
N GLU A 542 32.05 -1.03 4.90
CA GLU A 542 33.19 -1.40 5.75
C GLU A 542 34.55 -0.93 5.22
N ASP A 543 34.58 -0.24 4.08
CA ASP A 543 35.80 0.16 3.38
C ASP A 543 36.76 -1.01 3.09
N LYS A 544 36.19 -2.16 2.70
CA LYS A 544 36.92 -3.41 2.42
C LYS A 544 37.08 -3.74 0.94
N ILE A 545 36.71 -2.81 0.06
CA ILE A 545 36.97 -2.93 -1.38
C ILE A 545 38.38 -2.39 -1.63
N CYS A 546 39.28 -3.25 -2.09
CA CYS A 546 40.68 -2.87 -2.29
C CYS A 546 40.91 -2.35 -3.70
N ILE A 547 41.67 -1.26 -3.82
CA ILE A 547 42.16 -0.69 -5.08
C ILE A 547 43.69 -0.65 -4.99
N SER A 548 44.38 -1.11 -6.04
CA SER A 548 45.83 -1.19 -6.08
C SER A 548 46.46 0.21 -6.08
N GLN A 549 47.74 0.31 -5.69
CA GLN A 549 48.45 1.59 -5.57
C GLN A 549 48.55 2.36 -6.90
N ASP A 550 48.63 1.64 -8.01
CA ASP A 550 48.65 2.19 -9.36
C ASP A 550 47.25 2.49 -9.92
N GLY A 551 46.19 2.14 -9.19
CA GLY A 551 44.79 2.37 -9.59
C GLY A 551 44.28 1.46 -10.71
N SER A 552 45.09 0.50 -11.18
CA SER A 552 44.78 -0.35 -12.34
C SER A 552 44.02 -1.62 -12.01
N PHE A 553 43.92 -1.97 -10.72
CA PHE A 553 43.35 -3.22 -10.24
C PHE A 553 42.49 -2.98 -9.00
N ALA A 554 41.34 -3.64 -8.95
CA ALA A 554 40.50 -3.65 -7.76
C ALA A 554 40.03 -5.07 -7.45
N ALA A 555 39.81 -5.35 -6.17
CA ALA A 555 39.28 -6.64 -5.74
C ALA A 555 38.49 -6.53 -4.45
N PHE A 556 37.54 -7.44 -4.28
CA PHE A 556 36.85 -7.66 -3.01
C PHE A 556 36.65 -9.15 -2.76
N ASN A 557 36.52 -9.52 -1.48
CA ASN A 557 36.22 -10.89 -1.07
C ASN A 557 34.71 -11.14 -1.20
N THR A 558 34.30 -12.17 -1.93
CA THR A 558 32.86 -12.44 -2.18
C THR A 558 32.10 -12.95 -0.96
N GLY A 559 32.81 -13.33 0.12
CA GLY A 559 32.23 -14.02 1.28
C GLY A 559 31.89 -15.50 1.01
N LEU A 560 32.06 -15.97 -0.23
CA LEU A 560 31.91 -17.38 -0.60
C LEU A 560 33.27 -18.05 -0.67
N VAL A 561 33.24 -19.38 -0.51
CA VAL A 561 34.42 -20.23 -0.52
C VAL A 561 34.30 -21.34 -1.55
N THR A 562 35.43 -21.88 -1.98
CA THR A 562 35.50 -23.09 -2.82
C THR A 562 35.07 -24.35 -2.05
N PRO A 563 34.90 -25.51 -2.71
CA PRO A 563 34.71 -26.80 -2.02
C PRO A 563 35.83 -27.18 -1.03
N HIS A 564 37.00 -26.52 -1.13
CA HIS A 564 38.13 -26.70 -0.22
C HIS A 564 38.19 -25.62 0.88
N TYR A 565 37.18 -24.76 0.97
CA TYR A 565 37.08 -23.63 1.90
C TYR A 565 38.11 -22.51 1.67
N ASP A 566 38.60 -22.36 0.43
CA ASP A 566 39.42 -21.21 0.04
C ASP A 566 38.52 -20.03 -0.32
N ASP A 567 38.89 -18.82 0.11
CA ASP A 567 38.16 -17.60 -0.23
C ASP A 567 38.10 -17.37 -1.75
N ILE A 568 36.93 -16.93 -2.22
CA ILE A 568 36.72 -16.50 -3.60
C ILE A 568 36.71 -14.98 -3.66
N TYR A 569 37.59 -14.40 -4.48
CA TYR A 569 37.71 -12.97 -4.71
C TYR A 569 37.16 -12.60 -6.07
N ALA A 570 36.43 -11.49 -6.16
CA ALA A 570 36.05 -10.86 -7.41
C ALA A 570 37.11 -9.83 -7.79
N CYS A 571 37.72 -9.98 -8.96
CA CYS A 571 38.79 -9.11 -9.43
C CYS A 571 38.35 -8.27 -10.62
N PHE A 572 38.83 -7.03 -10.67
CA PHE A 572 38.46 -6.02 -11.63
C PHE A 572 39.70 -5.30 -12.14
N GLU A 573 39.65 -4.87 -13.39
CA GLU A 573 40.66 -3.99 -13.96
C GLU A 573 40.04 -2.68 -14.42
N GLU A 574 40.89 -1.66 -14.57
CA GLU A 574 40.47 -0.37 -15.10
C GLU A 574 40.02 -0.53 -16.57
N SER A 575 38.85 0.05 -16.88
CA SER A 575 38.28 0.04 -18.22
C SER A 575 38.82 1.22 -19.02
N ASP A 576 39.54 0.95 -20.11
CA ASP A 576 40.08 1.98 -21.02
C ASP A 576 39.08 2.43 -22.10
N THR A 577 37.91 1.81 -22.19
CA THR A 577 36.90 2.09 -23.22
C THR A 577 35.85 3.11 -22.77
N GLU A 578 35.70 4.20 -23.52
CA GLU A 578 34.59 5.19 -23.38
C GLU A 578 33.19 4.57 -23.58
N GLU A 579 33.10 3.31 -24.07
CA GLU A 579 31.85 2.59 -24.30
C GLU A 579 31.13 2.12 -23.02
N HIS A 580 31.79 2.13 -21.86
CA HIS A 580 31.19 1.70 -20.60
C HIS A 580 31.31 2.82 -19.55
N ALA A 581 30.17 3.26 -19.01
CA ALA A 581 30.09 4.36 -18.05
C ALA A 581 30.68 4.05 -16.65
N THR A 582 31.37 2.92 -16.48
CA THR A 582 31.92 2.45 -15.19
C THR A 582 33.44 2.33 -15.26
N LYS A 583 34.14 2.84 -14.25
CA LYS A 583 35.61 2.78 -14.17
C LYS A 583 36.16 1.35 -14.22
N TRP A 584 35.49 0.42 -13.55
CA TRP A 584 35.97 -0.94 -13.39
C TRP A 584 35.28 -1.90 -14.36
N ARG A 585 36.02 -2.91 -14.81
CA ARG A 585 35.51 -4.02 -15.60
C ARG A 585 35.80 -5.33 -14.87
N PHE A 586 34.78 -6.19 -14.74
CA PHE A 586 34.97 -7.52 -14.17
C PHE A 586 35.94 -8.34 -15.01
N LEU A 587 36.93 -8.94 -14.34
CA LEU A 587 37.99 -9.73 -14.94
C LEU A 587 37.70 -11.22 -14.80
N GLU A 588 37.74 -11.74 -13.56
CA GLU A 588 37.38 -13.11 -13.22
C GLU A 588 37.24 -13.29 -11.70
N PHE A 589 36.66 -14.41 -11.27
CA PHE A 589 36.77 -14.88 -9.89
C PHE A 589 38.01 -15.73 -9.67
N CYS A 590 38.79 -15.45 -8.62
CA CYS A 590 40.01 -16.19 -8.31
C CYS A 590 40.16 -16.52 -6.82
N THR A 591 41.06 -17.45 -6.51
CA THR A 591 41.55 -17.72 -5.16
C THR A 591 42.98 -17.17 -5.01
N ALA A 592 43.44 -16.97 -3.78
CA ALA A 592 44.81 -16.47 -3.52
C ALA A 592 45.90 -17.40 -4.09
N ASP A 593 45.66 -18.72 -4.08
CA ASP A 593 46.58 -19.73 -4.63
C ASP A 593 46.45 -19.92 -6.15
N GLY A 594 45.56 -19.16 -6.79
CA GLY A 594 45.29 -19.23 -8.22
C GLY A 594 46.45 -18.73 -9.08
N ARG A 595 46.67 -19.39 -10.23
CA ARG A 595 47.55 -18.86 -11.29
C ARG A 595 46.89 -17.67 -11.99
N GLY A 596 47.69 -16.81 -12.64
CA GLY A 596 47.18 -15.64 -13.35
C GLY A 596 46.72 -14.54 -12.39
N VAL A 597 45.43 -14.25 -12.35
CA VAL A 597 44.86 -13.16 -11.56
C VAL A 597 45.00 -13.38 -10.06
N GLY A 598 45.00 -14.63 -9.57
CA GLY A 598 45.26 -14.94 -8.15
C GLY A 598 46.64 -14.47 -7.70
N LYS A 599 47.68 -14.70 -8.52
CA LYS A 599 49.02 -14.17 -8.26
C LYS A 599 49.05 -12.64 -8.27
N ARG A 600 48.36 -12.01 -9.23
CA ARG A 600 48.23 -10.53 -9.29
C ARG A 600 47.53 -9.97 -8.04
N LEU A 601 46.51 -10.67 -7.52
CA LEU A 601 45.83 -10.32 -6.28
C LEU A 601 46.78 -10.31 -5.09
N VAL A 602 47.55 -11.38 -4.90
CA VAL A 602 48.54 -11.50 -3.80
C VAL A 602 49.68 -10.49 -3.95
N ASP A 603 50.13 -10.22 -5.17
CA ASP A 603 51.18 -9.23 -5.45
C ASP A 603 50.68 -7.79 -5.21
N ALA A 604 49.39 -7.50 -5.45
CA ALA A 604 48.81 -6.16 -5.35
C ALA A 604 48.33 -5.78 -3.93
N PHE A 605 47.91 -6.74 -3.11
CA PHE A 605 47.24 -6.47 -1.83
C PHE A 605 47.88 -7.19 -0.65
N ASN A 606 48.24 -6.42 0.39
CA ASN A 606 48.66 -6.91 1.69
C ASN A 606 48.14 -5.98 2.80
N PRO A 607 47.18 -6.40 3.64
CA PRO A 607 46.52 -7.71 3.63
C PRO A 607 45.64 -7.93 2.39
N LEU A 608 45.29 -9.18 2.10
CA LEU A 608 44.30 -9.52 1.08
C LEU A 608 42.92 -8.92 1.42
N PRO A 609 42.03 -8.71 0.43
CA PRO A 609 40.67 -8.23 0.69
C PRO A 609 39.96 -9.08 1.75
N GLN A 610 39.39 -8.42 2.75
CA GLN A 610 38.78 -9.12 3.89
C GLN A 610 37.30 -9.43 3.60
N PRO A 611 36.74 -10.53 4.16
CA PRO A 611 35.32 -10.85 4.00
C PRO A 611 34.42 -9.84 4.73
N PRO A 612 33.12 -9.77 4.36
CA PRO A 612 32.16 -8.93 5.06
C PRO A 612 31.99 -9.40 6.51
N SER A 613 31.85 -8.46 7.45
CA SER A 613 31.40 -8.76 8.81
C SER A 613 29.97 -8.24 8.99
N TYR A 614 29.10 -8.99 9.66
CA TYR A 614 27.70 -8.58 9.84
C TYR A 614 27.33 -8.33 11.31
N PHE A 615 28.05 -8.95 12.24
CA PHE A 615 27.77 -8.87 13.67
C PHE A 615 29.05 -8.51 14.43
N GLU A 616 28.90 -7.81 15.55
CA GLU A 616 30.01 -7.43 16.40
C GLU A 616 30.17 -8.37 17.58
N LYS A 617 29.05 -8.91 18.06
CA LYS A 617 28.97 -9.74 19.26
C LYS A 617 28.21 -11.03 18.97
N LYS A 618 28.46 -12.07 19.76
CA LYS A 618 27.83 -13.39 19.53
C LYS A 618 26.35 -13.37 19.90
N GLU A 619 25.98 -12.47 20.81
CA GLU A 619 24.62 -12.22 21.28
C GLU A 619 23.72 -11.71 20.16
N ASP A 620 24.28 -11.08 19.12
CA ASP A 620 23.55 -10.63 17.93
C ASP A 620 22.98 -11.82 17.12
N LEU A 621 23.50 -13.02 17.34
CA LEU A 621 23.14 -14.24 16.60
C LEU A 621 22.09 -15.10 17.31
N LEU A 622 21.77 -14.80 18.58
CA LEU A 622 20.94 -15.67 19.42
C LEU A 622 19.77 -14.89 20.00
N PHE A 623 18.57 -15.46 19.90
CA PHE A 623 17.38 -14.89 20.53
C PHE A 623 17.40 -15.15 22.04
N ASP A 624 17.37 -14.07 22.82
CA ASP A 624 17.40 -14.13 24.28
C ASP A 624 15.96 -14.15 24.85
N LEU A 625 15.60 -15.30 25.42
CA LEU A 625 14.26 -15.57 25.94
C LEU A 625 13.94 -14.84 27.24
N GLU A 626 14.94 -14.28 27.93
CA GLU A 626 14.74 -13.54 29.17
C GLU A 626 14.22 -12.12 28.92
N LYS A 627 14.35 -11.62 27.69
CA LYS A 627 13.85 -10.31 27.26
C LYS A 627 12.39 -10.37 26.86
N GLU A 628 11.70 -9.25 27.06
CA GLU A 628 10.35 -9.07 26.56
C GLU A 628 10.36 -8.81 25.05
N LEU A 629 9.32 -9.27 24.37
CA LEU A 629 9.08 -9.04 22.94
C LEU A 629 7.77 -8.27 22.80
N HIS A 630 7.86 -7.03 22.31
CA HIS A 630 6.71 -6.21 21.97
C HIS A 630 6.55 -6.17 20.45
N THR A 631 5.38 -6.52 19.94
CA THR A 631 5.15 -6.62 18.49
C THR A 631 4.33 -5.43 17.99
N ASP A 632 4.75 -4.83 16.88
CA ASP A 632 4.00 -3.78 16.20
C ASP A 632 2.89 -4.40 15.34
N TYR A 633 1.77 -4.74 15.99
CA TYR A 633 0.64 -5.36 15.31
C TYR A 633 -0.04 -4.43 14.31
N ASP A 634 -0.05 -3.12 14.55
CA ASP A 634 -0.64 -2.15 13.62
C ASP A 634 0.16 -2.15 12.31
N HIS A 635 1.49 -2.08 12.40
CA HIS A 635 2.34 -2.13 11.21
C HIS A 635 2.25 -3.48 10.46
N ILE A 636 2.12 -4.60 11.19
CA ILE A 636 1.99 -5.92 10.57
C ILE A 636 0.62 -6.10 9.90
N LEU A 637 -0.46 -5.78 10.61
CA LEU A 637 -1.84 -6.07 10.17
C LEU A 637 -2.42 -5.01 9.26
N LEU A 638 -1.89 -3.79 9.26
CA LEU A 638 -2.42 -2.69 8.44
C LEU A 638 -1.47 -2.34 7.29
N ASP A 639 -0.18 -2.19 7.55
CA ASP A 639 0.77 -1.77 6.50
C ASP A 639 1.29 -2.97 5.67
N ASN A 640 1.43 -4.16 6.28
CA ASN A 640 2.05 -5.35 5.65
C ASN A 640 1.12 -6.56 5.53
N LEU A 641 -0.19 -6.32 5.45
CA LEU A 641 -1.21 -7.38 5.37
C LEU A 641 -0.97 -8.34 4.19
N SER A 642 -0.40 -7.86 3.07
CA SER A 642 -0.09 -8.67 1.88
C SER A 642 0.93 -9.77 2.11
N ARG A 643 1.71 -9.70 3.20
CA ARG A 643 2.74 -10.70 3.54
C ARG A 643 2.18 -11.88 4.34
N LEU A 644 0.91 -11.82 4.76
CA LEU A 644 0.23 -12.93 5.41
C LEU A 644 -0.33 -13.90 4.38
N PRO A 645 -0.41 -15.21 4.70
CA PRO A 645 -1.01 -16.19 3.80
C PRO A 645 -2.47 -15.85 3.51
N LEU A 646 -2.87 -15.92 2.24
CA LEU A 646 -4.26 -15.68 1.84
C LEU A 646 -5.24 -16.66 2.49
N ASP A 647 -4.84 -17.91 2.67
CA ASP A 647 -5.66 -18.94 3.34
C ASP A 647 -5.87 -18.58 4.83
N PHE A 648 -4.85 -18.06 5.50
CA PHE A 648 -4.95 -17.57 6.88
C PHE A 648 -5.94 -16.41 6.95
N LEU A 649 -5.80 -15.42 6.06
CA LEU A 649 -6.73 -14.29 6.01
C LEU A 649 -8.16 -14.75 5.72
N GLN A 650 -8.36 -15.77 4.90
CA GLN A 650 -9.69 -16.30 4.60
C GLN A 650 -10.35 -16.96 5.83
N GLU A 651 -9.60 -17.72 6.61
CA GLU A 651 -10.09 -18.31 7.87
C GLU A 651 -10.44 -17.21 8.88
N GLU A 652 -9.56 -16.23 9.05
CA GLU A 652 -9.73 -15.18 10.05
C GLU A 652 -10.78 -14.14 9.66
N CYS A 653 -11.01 -13.90 8.37
CA CYS A 653 -12.07 -13.03 7.87
C CYS A 653 -13.45 -13.71 7.83
N TRP A 654 -13.57 -14.96 8.32
CA TRP A 654 -14.84 -15.67 8.31
C TRP A 654 -15.95 -14.89 9.06
N GLY A 655 -17.11 -14.82 8.41
CA GLY A 655 -18.27 -14.08 8.90
C GLY A 655 -18.34 -12.61 8.47
N LEU A 656 -17.33 -12.09 7.76
CA LEU A 656 -17.36 -10.78 7.12
C LEU A 656 -17.38 -10.92 5.59
N GLY A 657 -18.58 -10.86 5.00
CA GLY A 657 -18.77 -11.07 3.56
C GLY A 657 -17.93 -10.12 2.69
N GLU A 658 -17.84 -8.84 3.07
CA GLU A 658 -17.04 -7.85 2.34
C GLU A 658 -15.54 -8.19 2.31
N ALA A 659 -14.99 -8.66 3.44
CA ALA A 659 -13.59 -9.08 3.53
C ALA A 659 -13.32 -10.33 2.66
N LEU A 660 -14.24 -11.29 2.66
CA LEU A 660 -14.15 -12.50 1.84
C LEU A 660 -14.23 -12.17 0.34
N GLU A 661 -15.11 -11.25 -0.06
CA GLU A 661 -15.19 -10.77 -1.45
C GLU A 661 -13.90 -10.06 -1.90
N LEU A 662 -13.26 -9.30 -1.02
CA LEU A 662 -11.95 -8.69 -1.30
C LEU A 662 -10.87 -9.77 -1.46
N LEU A 663 -10.83 -10.78 -0.59
CA LEU A 663 -9.88 -11.88 -0.70
C LEU A 663 -10.06 -12.71 -1.99
N ASP A 664 -11.30 -12.96 -2.41
CA ASP A 664 -11.58 -13.65 -3.68
C ASP A 664 -11.10 -12.82 -4.88
N LYS A 665 -11.29 -11.49 -4.83
CA LYS A 665 -10.74 -10.57 -5.87
C LYS A 665 -9.22 -10.59 -5.87
N ILE A 666 -8.58 -10.58 -4.70
CA ILE A 666 -7.12 -10.63 -4.58
C ILE A 666 -6.58 -11.92 -5.21
N ARG A 667 -7.18 -13.08 -4.91
CA ARG A 667 -6.79 -14.37 -5.50
C ARG A 667 -6.91 -14.40 -7.03
N ALA A 668 -7.91 -13.70 -7.57
CA ALA A 668 -8.18 -13.67 -9.01
C ALA A 668 -7.42 -12.57 -9.77
N GLU A 669 -6.80 -11.62 -9.06
CA GLU A 669 -6.15 -10.46 -9.67
C GLU A 669 -4.72 -10.81 -10.11
N SER A 670 -4.40 -10.43 -11.35
CA SER A 670 -3.08 -10.65 -11.94
C SER A 670 -2.27 -9.36 -12.10
N ASP A 671 -2.94 -8.20 -12.04
CA ASP A 671 -2.28 -6.91 -12.05
C ASP A 671 -1.79 -6.53 -10.66
N PHE A 672 -0.48 -6.40 -10.51
CA PHE A 672 0.18 -6.08 -9.23
C PHE A 672 -0.34 -4.78 -8.59
N VAL A 673 -0.55 -3.73 -9.38
CA VAL A 673 -0.97 -2.42 -8.85
C VAL A 673 -2.39 -2.49 -8.30
N ARG A 674 -3.28 -3.19 -9.02
CA ARG A 674 -4.65 -3.44 -8.56
C ARG A 674 -4.69 -4.37 -7.36
N CYS A 675 -3.89 -5.42 -7.37
CA CYS A 675 -3.77 -6.35 -6.24
C CYS A 675 -3.34 -5.60 -4.97
N ARG A 676 -2.32 -4.73 -5.06
CA ARG A 676 -1.88 -3.87 -3.95
C ARG A 676 -3.01 -2.97 -3.44
N LYS A 677 -3.80 -2.39 -4.36
CA LYS A 677 -4.96 -1.58 -3.98
C LYS A 677 -6.02 -2.40 -3.24
N LEU A 678 -6.30 -3.62 -3.68
CA LEU A 678 -7.24 -4.52 -2.99
C LEU A 678 -6.76 -4.89 -1.57
N TYR A 679 -5.45 -5.10 -1.39
CA TYR A 679 -4.88 -5.29 -0.05
C TYR A 679 -5.02 -4.05 0.84
N TRP A 680 -4.89 -2.84 0.29
CA TRP A 680 -5.17 -1.61 1.04
C TRP A 680 -6.65 -1.49 1.43
N GLU A 681 -7.57 -1.80 0.52
CA GLU A 681 -9.01 -1.83 0.83
C GLU A 681 -9.32 -2.86 1.94
N LEU A 682 -8.68 -4.03 1.91
CA LEU A 682 -8.81 -5.03 2.97
C LEU A 682 -8.21 -4.56 4.30
N SER A 683 -7.07 -3.86 4.26
CA SER A 683 -6.43 -3.27 5.43
C SER A 683 -7.31 -2.20 6.09
N ASP A 684 -7.89 -1.29 5.31
CA ASP A 684 -8.84 -0.29 5.79
C ASP A 684 -10.04 -0.96 6.48
N LEU A 685 -10.58 -2.02 5.88
CA LEU A 685 -11.67 -2.80 6.47
C LEU A 685 -11.28 -3.48 7.79
N VAL A 686 -10.05 -3.99 7.88
CA VAL A 686 -9.49 -4.57 9.11
C VAL A 686 -9.37 -3.49 10.19
N ALA A 687 -8.86 -2.30 9.86
CA ALA A 687 -8.73 -1.17 10.77
C ALA A 687 -10.09 -0.69 11.30
N ASP A 688 -11.09 -0.62 10.41
CA ASP A 688 -12.46 -0.18 10.74
C ASP A 688 -13.27 -1.23 11.51
N THR A 689 -12.76 -2.45 11.63
CA THR A 689 -13.43 -3.58 12.31
C THR A 689 -12.63 -4.06 13.53
N PRO A 690 -12.81 -3.44 14.72
CA PRO A 690 -12.03 -3.79 15.92
C PRO A 690 -12.07 -5.27 16.31
N ARG A 691 -13.18 -5.98 16.02
CA ARG A 691 -13.28 -7.42 16.29
C ARG A 691 -12.40 -8.25 15.37
N LEU A 692 -12.31 -7.89 14.09
CA LEU A 692 -11.46 -8.57 13.11
C LEU A 692 -9.99 -8.29 13.38
N PHE A 693 -9.64 -7.03 13.64
CA PHE A 693 -8.29 -6.65 14.04
C PHE A 693 -7.82 -7.44 15.29
N ASN A 694 -8.61 -7.46 16.36
CA ASN A 694 -8.27 -8.19 17.58
C ASN A 694 -8.17 -9.70 17.35
N ARG A 695 -8.96 -10.26 16.42
CA ARG A 695 -8.89 -11.68 16.05
C ARG A 695 -7.55 -12.01 15.39
N LEU A 696 -7.19 -11.27 14.33
CA LEU A 696 -5.91 -11.39 13.64
C LEU A 696 -4.72 -11.21 14.60
N ARG A 697 -4.79 -10.19 15.45
CA ARG A 697 -3.77 -9.91 16.47
C ARG A 697 -3.58 -11.08 17.43
N ASN A 698 -4.66 -11.64 17.97
CA ASN A 698 -4.57 -12.75 18.91
C ASN A 698 -3.98 -14.01 18.25
N ARG A 699 -4.33 -14.27 16.98
CA ARG A 699 -3.74 -15.38 16.23
C ARG A 699 -2.26 -15.20 15.94
N LEU A 700 -1.84 -13.99 15.62
CA LEU A 700 -0.42 -13.65 15.54
C LEU A 700 0.29 -13.83 16.88
N ASP A 701 -0.30 -13.36 17.99
CA ASP A 701 0.29 -13.56 19.31
C ASP A 701 0.45 -15.05 19.66
N ASP A 702 -0.56 -15.87 19.38
CA ASP A 702 -0.48 -17.33 19.55
C ASP A 702 0.71 -17.93 18.77
N ALA A 703 0.88 -17.53 17.50
CA ALA A 703 1.98 -17.98 16.65
C ALA A 703 3.34 -17.51 17.20
N ILE A 704 3.44 -16.29 17.71
CA ILE A 704 4.65 -15.74 18.33
C ILE A 704 5.00 -16.52 19.62
N GLN A 705 4.01 -16.82 20.46
CA GLN A 705 4.25 -17.62 21.66
C GLN A 705 4.69 -19.05 21.32
N LEU A 706 4.16 -19.64 20.24
CA LEU A 706 4.63 -20.92 19.73
C LEU A 706 6.09 -20.83 19.25
N ALA A 707 6.43 -19.81 18.47
CA ALA A 707 7.79 -19.56 18.01
C ALA A 707 8.78 -19.45 19.18
N ARG A 708 8.43 -18.71 20.24
CA ARG A 708 9.25 -18.60 21.46
C ARG A 708 9.44 -19.95 22.16
N LYS A 709 8.41 -20.80 22.21
CA LYS A 709 8.53 -22.17 22.74
C LYS A 709 9.48 -23.02 21.89
N GLN A 710 9.43 -22.89 20.56
CA GLN A 710 10.34 -23.57 19.66
C GLN A 710 11.78 -23.11 19.85
N VAL A 711 12.02 -21.79 19.97
CA VAL A 711 13.35 -21.23 20.28
C VAL A 711 13.88 -21.73 21.63
N ARG A 712 13.02 -21.82 22.64
CA ARG A 712 13.38 -22.40 23.95
C ARG A 712 13.81 -23.86 23.84
N TRP A 713 13.18 -24.62 22.94
CA TRP A 713 13.56 -26.01 22.69
C TRP A 713 14.86 -26.12 21.86
N ASN A 714 15.00 -25.28 20.84
CA ASN A 714 16.15 -25.25 19.94
C ASN A 714 16.58 -23.80 19.69
N PHE A 715 17.71 -23.40 20.27
CA PHE A 715 18.23 -22.04 20.14
C PHE A 715 18.55 -21.61 18.69
N LYS A 716 18.68 -22.57 17.77
CA LYS A 716 18.91 -22.30 16.33
C LYS A 716 17.62 -21.98 15.56
N THR A 717 16.45 -22.11 16.19
CA THR A 717 15.17 -21.82 15.53
C THR A 717 15.07 -20.36 15.11
N ALA A 718 15.60 -19.43 15.92
CA ALA A 718 15.71 -18.03 15.53
C ALA A 718 16.85 -17.88 14.52
N ILE A 719 16.56 -17.29 13.37
CA ILE A 719 17.53 -17.15 12.27
C ILE A 719 18.03 -15.70 12.25
N PRO A 720 19.34 -15.44 12.37
CA PRO A 720 19.87 -14.10 12.22
C PRO A 720 19.81 -13.63 10.77
N CYS A 721 19.47 -12.36 10.58
CA CYS A 721 19.43 -11.71 9.28
C CYS A 721 20.01 -10.29 9.35
N TYR A 722 20.39 -9.77 8.19
CA TYR A 722 20.95 -8.43 8.05
C TYR A 722 20.12 -7.64 7.06
N PHE A 723 19.72 -6.43 7.43
CA PHE A 723 18.97 -5.52 6.56
C PHE A 723 19.90 -4.47 5.94
N PRO A 724 20.21 -4.54 4.63
CA PRO A 724 21.16 -3.63 4.00
C PRO A 724 20.75 -2.16 4.06
N THR A 725 19.46 -1.86 3.96
CA THR A 725 18.96 -0.47 3.90
C THR A 725 19.16 0.29 5.22
N ARG A 726 19.04 -0.40 6.36
CA ARG A 726 19.27 0.18 7.69
C ARG A 726 20.63 -0.17 8.28
N ASN A 727 21.36 -1.08 7.64
CA ASN A 727 22.65 -1.58 8.13
C ASN A 727 22.55 -2.18 9.54
N VAL A 728 21.46 -2.90 9.82
CA VAL A 728 21.17 -3.48 11.15
C VAL A 728 21.10 -5.00 11.10
N MET A 729 21.51 -5.62 12.22
CA MET A 729 21.27 -7.01 12.52
C MET A 729 19.91 -7.19 13.19
N SER A 730 19.20 -8.24 12.77
CA SER A 730 17.92 -8.64 13.33
C SER A 730 17.84 -10.16 13.43
N LEU A 731 16.81 -10.65 14.09
CA LEU A 731 16.51 -12.08 14.16
C LEU A 731 15.13 -12.33 13.54
N MET A 732 14.92 -13.54 13.05
CA MET A 732 13.64 -13.98 12.49
C MET A 732 13.09 -15.15 13.29
N LEU A 733 11.83 -15.04 13.70
CA LEU A 733 11.09 -16.09 14.37
C LEU A 733 10.05 -16.72 13.41
N PRO A 734 9.94 -18.05 13.35
CA PRO A 734 8.93 -18.71 12.51
C PRO A 734 7.52 -18.42 13.01
N LEU A 735 6.64 -17.97 12.13
CA LEU A 735 5.22 -17.85 12.42
C LEU A 735 4.47 -19.00 11.74
N ALA A 736 4.03 -19.95 12.56
CA ALA A 736 3.10 -21.00 12.17
C ALA A 736 1.67 -20.47 12.31
N LEU A 737 1.05 -20.08 11.18
CA LEU A 737 -0.25 -19.41 11.18
C LEU A 737 -1.38 -20.38 10.85
N MET A 738 -1.14 -21.28 9.91
CA MET A 738 -2.08 -22.31 9.46
C MET A 738 -1.94 -23.60 10.25
N GLU A 739 -0.71 -24.14 10.34
CA GLU A 739 -0.42 -25.43 10.95
C GLU A 739 0.78 -25.31 11.91
N ASP A 740 0.63 -25.79 13.15
CA ASP A 740 1.65 -25.66 14.23
C ASP A 740 3.06 -26.20 13.87
N GLY A 741 3.16 -27.06 12.85
CA GLY A 741 4.41 -27.67 12.39
C GLY A 741 5.07 -27.00 11.19
N ARG A 742 4.44 -25.97 10.60
CA ARG A 742 4.91 -25.32 9.37
C ARG A 742 4.93 -23.81 9.54
N ALA A 743 6.08 -23.19 9.30
CA ALA A 743 6.13 -21.73 9.23
C ALA A 743 5.48 -21.26 7.92
N ASP A 744 4.70 -20.19 8.00
CA ASP A 744 4.07 -19.55 6.84
C ASP A 744 4.61 -18.13 6.61
N ALA A 745 5.13 -17.50 7.66
CA ALA A 745 5.81 -16.21 7.62
C ALA A 745 6.95 -16.16 8.64
N ALA A 746 7.78 -15.12 8.57
CA ALA A 746 8.85 -14.88 9.54
C ALA A 746 8.63 -13.53 10.24
N LEU A 747 8.57 -13.51 11.57
CA LEU A 747 8.56 -12.27 12.35
C LEU A 747 9.99 -11.74 12.48
N VAL A 748 10.23 -10.52 12.04
CA VAL A 748 11.50 -9.81 12.23
C VAL A 748 11.49 -9.17 13.60
N VAL A 749 12.46 -9.55 14.44
CA VAL A 749 12.64 -9.01 15.79
C VAL A 749 14.00 -8.32 15.91
N GLU A 750 13.99 -7.15 16.53
CA GLU A 750 15.17 -6.31 16.72
C GLU A 750 15.34 -5.93 18.17
N GLN A 751 16.58 -5.94 18.64
CA GLN A 751 16.85 -5.49 19.99
C GLN A 751 16.79 -3.96 20.05
N THR A 752 15.93 -3.44 20.92
CA THR A 752 15.79 -2.02 21.19
C THR A 752 16.91 -1.51 22.11
N ARG A 753 17.06 -0.19 22.20
CA ARG A 753 18.05 0.45 23.10
C ARG A 753 17.84 0.12 24.57
N SER A 754 16.61 -0.19 24.99
CA SER A 754 16.32 -0.61 26.37
C SER A 754 16.77 -2.04 26.67
N GLY A 755 17.08 -2.82 25.63
CA GLY A 755 17.50 -4.21 25.73
C GLY A 755 16.40 -5.21 25.40
N ASN A 756 15.12 -4.81 25.37
CA ASN A 756 13.99 -5.68 24.95
C ASN A 756 13.93 -5.84 23.43
N TYR A 757 13.19 -6.83 22.94
CA TYR A 757 12.95 -7.02 21.51
C TYR A 757 11.68 -6.29 21.05
N GLN A 758 11.74 -5.73 19.86
CA GLN A 758 10.58 -5.23 19.10
C GLN A 758 10.37 -6.14 17.89
N GLY A 759 9.18 -6.73 17.75
CA GLY A 759 8.71 -7.33 16.51
C GLY A 759 8.34 -6.23 15.53
N GLN A 760 9.22 -5.95 14.58
CA GLN A 760 9.12 -4.80 13.67
C GLN A 760 8.09 -5.04 12.57
N THR A 761 8.17 -6.20 11.92
CA THR A 761 7.35 -6.54 10.75
C THR A 761 7.41 -8.05 10.49
N ILE A 762 6.67 -8.52 9.49
CA ILE A 762 6.76 -9.89 8.99
C ILE A 762 7.35 -9.92 7.58
N LEU A 763 8.00 -11.02 7.23
CA LEU A 763 8.50 -11.33 5.90
C LEU A 763 7.84 -12.60 5.37
N THR A 764 7.70 -12.68 4.05
CA THR A 764 7.43 -13.96 3.39
C THR A 764 8.64 -14.89 3.59
N LEU A 765 8.45 -16.21 3.51
CA LEU A 765 9.57 -17.16 3.66
C LEU A 765 10.66 -16.93 2.62
N ARG A 766 10.29 -16.45 1.41
CA ARG A 766 11.24 -16.11 0.35
C ARG A 766 12.12 -14.93 0.73
N GLN A 767 11.51 -13.84 1.23
CA GLN A 767 12.26 -12.69 1.74
C GLN A 767 13.15 -13.08 2.91
N ALA A 768 12.60 -13.85 3.87
CA ALA A 768 13.35 -14.35 5.02
C ALA A 768 14.57 -15.19 4.62
N TYR A 769 14.45 -16.05 3.61
CA TYR A 769 15.58 -16.84 3.13
C TYR A 769 16.67 -15.95 2.53
N ILE A 770 16.31 -14.98 1.68
CA ILE A 770 17.28 -14.04 1.07
C ILE A 770 18.04 -13.28 2.16
N ASP A 771 17.32 -12.73 3.15
CA ASP A 771 17.92 -11.91 4.20
C ASP A 771 18.77 -12.74 5.17
N GLY A 772 18.33 -13.95 5.51
CA GLY A 772 19.10 -14.89 6.33
C GLY A 772 20.36 -15.41 5.62
N ARG A 773 20.25 -15.67 4.30
CA ARG A 773 21.35 -16.21 3.50
C ARG A 773 22.57 -15.29 3.43
N LEU A 774 22.39 -13.98 3.63
CA LEU A 774 23.51 -13.03 3.66
C LEU A 774 24.58 -13.39 4.70
N LEU A 775 24.17 -13.89 5.87
CA LEU A 775 25.10 -14.27 6.93
C LEU A 775 25.63 -15.69 6.74
N CYS A 776 24.73 -16.64 6.51
CA CYS A 776 25.08 -18.05 6.36
C CYS A 776 23.97 -18.77 5.61
N ARG A 777 24.27 -19.90 4.99
CA ARG A 777 23.24 -20.80 4.45
C ARG A 777 22.24 -21.15 5.57
N PRO A 778 20.95 -20.76 5.46
CA PRO A 778 19.95 -21.20 6.41
C PRO A 778 19.88 -22.72 6.36
N ASN A 779 20.24 -23.37 7.47
CA ASN A 779 20.10 -24.82 7.63
C ASN A 779 19.19 -25.04 8.84
N SER A 780 17.95 -24.57 8.68
CA SER A 780 16.90 -24.56 9.70
C SER A 780 15.80 -25.55 9.33
N GLU A 781 15.09 -26.07 10.32
CA GLU A 781 13.97 -27.00 10.13
C GLU A 781 12.77 -26.34 9.41
N TRP A 782 12.69 -25.00 9.38
CA TRP A 782 11.53 -24.27 8.85
C TRP A 782 11.83 -23.33 7.66
N LEU A 783 13.10 -23.12 7.30
CA LEU A 783 13.50 -22.17 6.25
C LEU A 783 14.54 -22.80 5.32
N ASP A 784 14.09 -23.30 4.18
CA ASP A 784 14.91 -24.01 3.19
C ASP A 784 14.49 -23.65 1.75
N ALA A 785 15.46 -23.39 0.86
CA ALA A 785 15.24 -22.99 -0.53
C ALA A 785 14.45 -24.01 -1.37
N ASP A 786 14.54 -25.30 -1.05
CA ASP A 786 13.81 -26.36 -1.76
C ASP A 786 12.32 -26.36 -1.39
N THR A 787 11.99 -25.91 -0.17
CA THR A 787 10.61 -25.90 0.37
C THR A 787 9.84 -24.61 0.08
N VAL A 788 10.53 -23.50 -0.19
CA VAL A 788 9.93 -22.20 -0.48
C VAL A 788 9.57 -22.13 -1.98
N SER A 789 8.28 -22.00 -2.30
CA SER A 789 7.79 -21.97 -3.67
C SER A 789 8.06 -20.65 -4.40
N GLY A 790 8.45 -20.73 -5.67
CA GLY A 790 8.74 -19.56 -6.52
C GLY A 790 7.54 -18.78 -7.08
N ALA A 791 6.30 -19.08 -6.69
CA ALA A 791 5.07 -18.54 -7.31
C ALA A 791 4.51 -17.28 -6.62
N ASP A 792 5.00 -16.91 -5.44
CA ASP A 792 4.52 -15.73 -4.71
C ASP A 792 5.29 -14.48 -5.15
N ALA A 793 4.54 -13.48 -5.62
CA ALA A 793 5.05 -12.31 -6.33
C ALA A 793 6.11 -11.52 -5.55
N ASP A 794 7.12 -11.04 -6.27
CA ASP A 794 8.17 -10.14 -5.78
C ASP A 794 7.56 -8.81 -5.27
N ASP A 795 7.23 -8.74 -3.98
CA ASP A 795 7.12 -7.47 -3.26
C ASP A 795 8.56 -6.96 -3.01
N GLU A 796 9.14 -6.27 -4.01
CA GLU A 796 10.32 -5.42 -3.81
C GLU A 796 9.85 -4.05 -3.26
N ASP A 797 10.02 -3.84 -1.95
CA ASP A 797 10.02 -2.51 -1.31
C ASP A 797 11.40 -1.83 -1.37
#